data_AF-A0A350XZR1-F1
#
_entry.id   AF-A0A350XZR1-F1
#
_cell.length_a   1.000
_cell.length_b   1.000
_cell.length_c   1.000
_cell.angle_alpha   90.00
_cell.angle_beta   90.00
_cell.angle_gamma   90.00
#
_symmetry.space_group_name_H-M   'P 1'
#
loop_
_entity.id
_entity.type
_entity.pdbx_description
1 polymer ?
#
loop_
_entity_poly.entity_id
_entity_poly.type
_entity_poly.pdbx_seq_one_letter_code
_entity_poly.pdbx_strand_id
1 'polypeptide(L)'
;MLSNSSFSDIQNHWAKDCIQQLFTRSIISGYPDGTFRPNNPVTRAEFAAILRKAFPNTVPVRGAITFRDVPANHWANSAIQTVARAGFFSGYPDSTFRPNLQIPRVQALVALVSGLKYNLEPNPNPTLQQYFDDAATIPKYALGAIATATQKRLVVNYPDIRRFNPNQNATRAEIAAFICRALNLSGVPLQNIPGMDLIVISPQFNQADSFSEGRARVKQGDKWGYIDKTGKFIIEPNVDEAEPFSEGLALIRTYQQTAKNSPPSTPHSPLLPLETRGVWLTTTDSKVFSSKQTIAQAIDFLAQTGFNVIFPVVWNNAATLYPSRIMRETFGLEIEWRYAGRDPLQELITEAKRVGLAVIPWFEYGFASSYNQNGGHLIAKKPHWAARDASGNLLTKNNFEWLNAFDPEVQNFLISLILEVVQNYDITGIQGDDRLPALPSEGGYDAKTVQRYVQQFNQNPPSNPKDSKWLQWRADQLTEFLTRLYRDVITINPELVISMSPSLYPWGLQEYLQDSQAWIDQGLVDIIHPQLYRRDFESYKQLVDRLVNNQFNATQLPCVLPGILIKVSSYRISPDHLLKAIQYNRDRSILGEVLFFYEGLREENDALAKVLRSGPYARSVPFNASAIKDRSFTYRRVGGKYSYINLSGQSIKQPEFDWVDVFKEDRARVKRGYKWGYIDKTGQQVSRFDFDEAERFSEGFARVRIGNKYGYIDQKGERVIPPQFDNADSFHEGLAAVKIGNPWGYINQSGQVIILPQFDKAESFSEGLAAIKLFDKHGYINKTGQQIISLNFDESGSFSEGLAPVKIGSKWGYINSTGQLVIALQFDAAKPFKEELAAIKLNNKWGYIDKIGQLIIPPEFDDVQSFCEGLAVVKMSNNWGYIRNILVN
;
A
#
# COMPACT_ATOMS: atom_id res chain seq x y z
N MET A 1 -15.26 52.28 1.00
CA MET A 1 -16.16 51.46 1.84
C MET A 1 -17.30 50.97 0.94
N LEU A 2 -17.26 49.72 0.49
CA LEU A 2 -18.28 49.13 -0.36
C LEU A 2 -19.38 48.56 0.54
N SER A 3 -20.49 49.27 0.69
CA SER A 3 -21.68 48.77 1.38
C SER A 3 -22.22 47.55 0.64
N ASN A 4 -22.48 46.47 1.37
CA ASN A 4 -23.13 45.24 0.93
C ASN A 4 -24.49 45.56 0.24
N SER A 5 -24.48 45.76 -1.07
CA SER A 5 -25.67 46.08 -1.86
C SER A 5 -26.30 44.78 -2.38
N SER A 6 -26.88 44.00 -1.47
CA SER A 6 -27.72 42.84 -1.82
C SER A 6 -29.19 43.15 -1.55
N PHE A 7 -30.09 42.71 -2.44
CA PHE A 7 -31.52 42.93 -2.27
C PHE A 7 -32.05 42.17 -1.05
N SER A 8 -32.96 42.80 -0.29
CA SER A 8 -33.46 42.23 0.97
C SER A 8 -34.30 40.96 0.77
N ASP A 9 -34.96 40.83 -0.37
CA ASP A 9 -35.96 39.80 -0.68
C ASP A 9 -35.43 38.56 -1.41
N ILE A 10 -34.11 38.48 -1.66
CA ILE A 10 -33.49 37.34 -2.37
C ILE A 10 -32.64 36.45 -1.46
N GLN A 11 -32.56 36.71 -0.15
CA GLN A 11 -31.54 36.09 0.72
C GLN A 11 -31.62 34.55 0.76
N ASN A 12 -32.83 34.00 0.65
CA ASN A 12 -33.12 32.57 0.62
C ASN A 12 -33.66 32.11 -0.75
N HIS A 13 -33.46 32.91 -1.81
CA HIS A 13 -34.01 32.62 -3.13
C HIS A 13 -33.04 31.80 -3.97
N TRP A 14 -33.53 30.80 -4.72
CA TRP A 14 -32.70 29.88 -5.52
C TRP A 14 -31.81 30.60 -6.57
N ALA A 15 -32.24 31.76 -7.04
CA ALA A 15 -31.53 32.56 -8.04
C ALA A 15 -30.65 33.70 -7.46
N LYS A 16 -30.46 33.74 -6.13
CA LYS A 16 -29.77 34.83 -5.43
C LYS A 16 -28.44 35.22 -6.06
N ASP A 17 -27.56 34.24 -6.23
CA ASP A 17 -26.19 34.48 -6.68
C ASP A 17 -26.16 35.01 -8.11
N CYS A 18 -26.95 34.42 -9.00
CA CYS A 18 -27.11 34.92 -10.36
C CYS A 18 -27.66 36.36 -10.40
N ILE A 19 -28.68 36.68 -9.59
CA ILE A 19 -29.23 38.04 -9.48
C ILE A 19 -28.13 39.01 -9.04
N GLN A 20 -27.36 38.68 -8.01
CA GLN A 20 -26.27 39.52 -7.51
C GLN A 20 -25.19 39.73 -8.57
N GLN A 21 -24.85 38.70 -9.34
CA GLN A 21 -23.85 38.77 -10.41
C GLN A 21 -24.27 39.69 -11.55
N LEU A 22 -25.54 39.65 -11.96
CA LEU A 22 -26.05 40.53 -13.01
C LEU A 22 -26.24 41.96 -12.50
N PHE A 23 -26.63 42.14 -11.24
CA PHE A 23 -26.75 43.46 -10.62
C PHE A 23 -25.39 44.17 -10.53
N THR A 24 -24.36 43.48 -10.07
CA THR A 24 -22.99 44.02 -9.97
C THR A 24 -22.44 44.43 -11.35
N ARG A 25 -22.92 43.79 -12.42
CA ARG A 25 -22.58 44.12 -13.82
C ARG A 25 -23.49 45.18 -14.44
N SER A 26 -24.39 45.78 -13.67
CA SER A 26 -25.38 46.77 -14.14
C SER A 26 -26.32 46.28 -15.25
N ILE A 27 -26.46 44.96 -15.42
CA ILE A 27 -27.33 44.34 -16.42
C ILE A 27 -28.79 44.40 -15.97
N ILE A 28 -29.03 44.12 -14.69
CA ILE A 28 -30.35 44.24 -14.05
C ILE A 28 -30.32 45.26 -12.92
N SER A 29 -31.49 45.73 -12.51
CA SER A 29 -31.67 46.68 -11.41
C SER A 29 -32.84 46.26 -10.52
N GLY A 30 -32.76 46.59 -9.23
CA GLY A 30 -33.88 46.46 -8.29
C GLY A 30 -34.76 47.72 -8.25
N TYR A 31 -35.62 47.77 -7.26
CA TYR A 31 -36.54 48.87 -7.00
C TYR A 31 -35.96 49.86 -5.98
N PRO A 32 -36.45 51.12 -5.93
CA PRO A 32 -35.98 52.11 -4.97
C PRO A 32 -36.13 51.71 -3.49
N ASP A 33 -37.01 50.76 -3.19
CA ASP A 33 -37.22 50.18 -1.86
C ASP A 33 -36.18 49.13 -1.44
N GLY A 34 -35.16 48.87 -2.28
CA GLY A 34 -34.11 47.89 -2.01
C GLY A 34 -34.49 46.44 -2.30
N THR A 35 -35.64 46.18 -2.93
CA THR A 35 -36.09 44.84 -3.34
C THR A 35 -35.77 44.54 -4.81
N PHE A 36 -35.69 43.26 -5.17
CA PHE A 36 -35.59 42.80 -6.56
C PHE A 36 -36.93 42.29 -7.12
N ARG A 37 -37.80 41.78 -6.26
CA ARG A 37 -39.08 41.11 -6.57
C ARG A 37 -38.89 39.92 -7.53
N PRO A 38 -38.12 38.88 -7.13
CA PRO A 38 -37.69 37.81 -8.03
C PRO A 38 -38.83 37.04 -8.70
N ASN A 39 -39.97 36.93 -8.05
CA ASN A 39 -41.14 36.17 -8.54
C ASN A 39 -42.08 37.01 -9.43
N ASN A 40 -41.85 38.31 -9.58
CA ASN A 40 -42.69 39.13 -10.45
C ASN A 40 -42.42 38.81 -11.92
N PRO A 41 -43.45 38.81 -12.79
CA PRO A 41 -43.28 38.60 -14.22
C PRO A 41 -42.54 39.78 -14.87
N VAL A 42 -41.89 39.51 -16.00
CA VAL A 42 -41.17 40.50 -16.82
C VAL A 42 -41.97 40.83 -18.07
N THR A 43 -42.05 42.11 -18.44
CA THR A 43 -42.64 42.54 -19.70
C THR A 43 -41.66 42.39 -20.87
N ARG A 44 -42.18 42.30 -22.10
CA ARG A 44 -41.34 42.21 -23.31
C ARG A 44 -40.41 43.42 -23.48
N ALA A 45 -40.85 44.62 -23.09
CA ALA A 45 -40.02 45.83 -23.10
C ALA A 45 -38.87 45.77 -22.08
N GLU A 46 -39.14 45.30 -20.86
CA GLU A 46 -38.12 45.10 -19.83
C GLU A 46 -37.09 44.05 -20.26
N PHE A 47 -37.54 42.91 -20.82
CA PHE A 47 -36.61 41.89 -21.31
C PHE A 47 -35.74 42.39 -22.46
N ALA A 48 -36.29 43.20 -23.39
CA ALA A 48 -35.50 43.85 -24.42
C ALA A 48 -34.42 44.80 -23.84
N ALA A 49 -34.75 45.54 -22.79
CA ALA A 49 -33.79 46.39 -22.08
C ALA A 49 -32.67 45.57 -21.40
N ILE A 50 -33.01 44.43 -20.79
CA ILE A 50 -32.05 43.50 -20.19
C ILE A 50 -31.13 42.91 -21.27
N LEU A 51 -31.67 42.42 -22.39
CA LEU A 51 -30.89 41.85 -23.50
C LEU A 51 -29.89 42.86 -24.07
N ARG A 52 -30.30 44.12 -24.29
CA ARG A 52 -29.39 45.17 -24.76
C ARG A 52 -28.20 45.36 -23.83
N LYS A 53 -28.45 45.32 -22.51
CA LYS A 53 -27.38 45.48 -21.50
C LYS A 53 -26.52 44.23 -21.37
N ALA A 54 -27.11 43.04 -21.48
CA ALA A 54 -26.40 41.77 -21.40
C ALA A 54 -25.47 41.54 -22.61
N PHE A 55 -25.90 41.99 -23.80
CA PHE A 55 -25.18 41.81 -25.05
C PHE A 55 -24.95 43.15 -25.77
N PRO A 56 -24.09 44.05 -25.22
CA PRO A 56 -23.91 45.39 -25.76
C PRO A 56 -23.24 45.42 -27.14
N ASN A 57 -22.52 44.35 -27.50
CA ASN A 57 -21.73 44.26 -28.72
C ASN A 57 -22.45 43.54 -29.88
N THR A 58 -23.78 43.42 -29.82
CA THR A 58 -24.55 42.72 -30.86
C THR A 58 -24.55 43.49 -32.17
N VAL A 59 -24.23 42.80 -33.27
CA VAL A 59 -24.22 43.39 -34.61
C VAL A 59 -25.63 43.33 -35.24
N PRO A 60 -26.16 44.43 -35.80
CA PRO A 60 -27.42 44.41 -36.53
C PRO A 60 -27.39 43.44 -37.72
N VAL A 61 -28.37 42.53 -37.78
CA VAL A 61 -28.60 41.61 -38.90
C VAL A 61 -29.84 41.97 -39.73
N ARG A 62 -30.62 42.97 -39.28
CA ARG A 62 -31.82 43.49 -39.95
C ARG A 62 -31.78 45.02 -40.05
N GLY A 63 -32.47 45.56 -41.06
CA GLY A 63 -32.78 46.99 -41.18
C GLY A 63 -33.66 47.49 -40.03
N ALA A 64 -33.91 48.80 -39.97
CA ALA A 64 -34.80 49.38 -38.96
C ALA A 64 -36.23 48.78 -39.08
N ILE A 65 -36.82 48.39 -37.94
CA ILE A 65 -38.14 47.75 -37.89
C ILE A 65 -39.12 48.73 -37.25
N THR A 66 -40.23 49.06 -37.90
CA THR A 66 -41.25 49.94 -37.31
C THR A 66 -42.35 49.11 -36.65
N PHE A 67 -42.48 49.19 -35.32
CA PHE A 67 -43.57 48.55 -34.58
C PHE A 67 -44.69 49.56 -34.32
N ARG A 68 -45.94 49.21 -34.68
CA ARG A 68 -47.10 50.13 -34.60
C ARG A 68 -47.42 50.61 -33.19
N ASP A 69 -47.10 49.80 -32.19
CA ASP A 69 -47.44 50.00 -30.77
C ASP A 69 -46.23 50.41 -29.92
N VAL A 70 -45.12 50.82 -30.55
CA VAL A 70 -43.94 51.35 -29.87
C VAL A 70 -43.62 52.76 -30.39
N PRO A 71 -44.25 53.81 -29.82
CA PRO A 71 -43.97 55.19 -30.16
C PRO A 71 -42.48 55.55 -30.02
N ALA A 72 -42.01 56.55 -30.77
CA ALA A 72 -40.61 57.01 -30.72
C ALA A 72 -40.19 57.49 -29.31
N ASN A 73 -41.12 58.03 -28.52
CA ASN A 73 -40.90 58.49 -27.15
C ASN A 73 -41.09 57.39 -26.09
N HIS A 74 -41.40 56.15 -26.46
CA HIS A 74 -41.51 55.05 -25.50
C HIS A 74 -40.15 54.76 -24.85
N TRP A 75 -40.09 54.62 -23.52
CA TRP A 75 -38.84 54.49 -22.76
C TRP A 75 -37.94 53.34 -23.25
N ALA A 76 -38.54 52.24 -23.71
CA ALA A 76 -37.83 51.07 -24.24
C ALA A 76 -37.60 51.11 -25.77
N ASN A 77 -38.01 52.17 -26.49
CA ASN A 77 -37.95 52.23 -27.96
C ASN A 77 -36.54 51.88 -28.48
N SER A 78 -35.51 52.57 -27.97
CA SER A 78 -34.11 52.31 -28.32
C SER A 78 -33.70 50.86 -28.04
N ALA A 79 -34.06 50.32 -26.86
CA ALA A 79 -33.71 48.95 -26.51
C ALA A 79 -34.37 47.93 -27.46
N ILE A 80 -35.66 48.08 -27.71
CA ILE A 80 -36.45 47.25 -28.61
C ILE A 80 -35.85 47.27 -30.02
N GLN A 81 -35.52 48.46 -30.55
CA GLN A 81 -34.88 48.60 -31.87
C GLN A 81 -33.53 47.87 -31.93
N THR A 82 -32.66 48.06 -30.93
CA THR A 82 -31.34 47.43 -30.91
C THR A 82 -31.45 45.91 -30.94
N VAL A 83 -32.23 45.31 -30.04
CA VAL A 83 -32.30 43.85 -29.92
C VAL A 83 -33.10 43.21 -31.06
N ALA A 84 -34.11 43.88 -31.60
CA ALA A 84 -34.85 43.40 -32.77
C ALA A 84 -33.98 43.39 -34.03
N ARG A 85 -33.16 44.44 -34.23
CA ARG A 85 -32.18 44.51 -35.32
C ARG A 85 -31.06 43.49 -35.16
N ALA A 86 -30.67 43.19 -33.92
CA ALA A 86 -29.70 42.12 -33.61
C ALA A 86 -30.27 40.70 -33.76
N GLY A 87 -31.58 40.55 -34.01
CA GLY A 87 -32.22 39.26 -34.28
C GLY A 87 -32.78 38.54 -33.05
N PHE A 88 -32.76 39.15 -31.85
CA PHE A 88 -33.39 38.58 -30.66
C PHE A 88 -34.92 38.60 -30.76
N PHE A 89 -35.50 39.62 -31.40
CA PHE A 89 -36.95 39.75 -31.58
C PHE A 89 -37.32 40.02 -33.03
N SER A 90 -38.44 39.42 -33.47
CA SER A 90 -39.05 39.68 -34.78
C SER A 90 -40.36 40.47 -34.70
N GLY A 91 -40.92 40.66 -33.50
CA GLY A 91 -42.29 41.16 -33.32
C GLY A 91 -43.35 40.12 -33.68
N TYR A 92 -44.61 40.56 -33.73
CA TYR A 92 -45.76 39.75 -34.13
C TYR A 92 -46.10 39.97 -35.61
N PRO A 93 -46.80 39.03 -36.27
CA PRO A 93 -47.20 39.17 -37.67
C PRO A 93 -48.04 40.41 -38.01
N ASP A 94 -48.74 40.97 -37.01
CA ASP A 94 -49.53 42.21 -37.12
C ASP A 94 -48.68 43.51 -37.04
N SER A 95 -47.35 43.38 -37.11
CA SER A 95 -46.38 44.48 -36.99
C SER A 95 -46.40 45.18 -35.62
N THR A 96 -46.82 44.48 -34.56
CA THR A 96 -46.74 44.94 -33.17
C THR A 96 -45.57 44.30 -32.42
N PHE A 97 -45.06 44.96 -31.38
CA PHE A 97 -44.09 44.42 -30.44
C PHE A 97 -44.74 43.94 -29.15
N ARG A 98 -45.84 44.54 -28.73
CA ARG A 98 -46.58 44.34 -27.47
C ARG A 98 -45.70 44.59 -26.23
N PRO A 99 -45.21 45.83 -26.02
CA PRO A 99 -44.19 46.14 -25.01
C PRO A 99 -44.60 45.83 -23.58
N ASN A 100 -45.89 46.02 -23.24
CA ASN A 100 -46.42 45.82 -21.89
C ASN A 100 -46.90 44.37 -21.62
N LEU A 101 -46.88 43.51 -22.64
CA LEU A 101 -47.25 42.11 -22.45
C LEU A 101 -46.16 41.40 -21.65
N GLN A 102 -46.57 40.65 -20.62
CA GLN A 102 -45.67 39.78 -19.87
C GLN A 102 -45.12 38.69 -20.79
N ILE A 103 -43.80 38.47 -20.78
CA ILE A 103 -43.16 37.56 -21.73
C ILE A 103 -43.29 36.10 -21.27
N PRO A 104 -43.84 35.19 -22.10
CA PRO A 104 -43.82 33.76 -21.79
C PRO A 104 -42.40 33.21 -21.79
N ARG A 105 -42.12 32.22 -20.93
CA ARG A 105 -40.83 31.52 -20.83
C ARG A 105 -40.31 31.04 -22.18
N VAL A 106 -41.17 30.43 -23.00
CA VAL A 106 -40.83 29.96 -24.35
C VAL A 106 -40.32 31.08 -25.24
N GLN A 107 -40.93 32.27 -25.18
CA GLN A 107 -40.53 33.40 -26.02
C GLN A 107 -39.20 34.00 -25.58
N ALA A 108 -38.92 34.03 -24.27
CA ALA A 108 -37.65 34.52 -23.76
C ALA A 108 -36.47 33.68 -24.25
N LEU A 109 -36.61 32.35 -24.23
CA LEU A 109 -35.56 31.43 -24.69
C LEU A 109 -35.44 31.38 -26.22
N VAL A 110 -36.55 31.46 -26.96
CA VAL A 110 -36.51 31.61 -28.42
C VAL A 110 -35.75 32.89 -28.80
N ALA A 111 -35.95 33.98 -28.08
CA ALA A 111 -35.23 35.23 -28.32
C ALA A 111 -33.72 35.09 -28.09
N LEU A 112 -33.31 34.41 -27.03
CA LEU A 112 -31.89 34.12 -26.76
C LEU A 112 -31.26 33.25 -27.83
N VAL A 113 -31.88 32.11 -28.17
CA VAL A 113 -31.37 31.19 -29.22
C VAL A 113 -31.22 31.90 -30.56
N SER A 114 -32.21 32.71 -30.94
CA SER A 114 -32.20 33.46 -32.19
C SER A 114 -31.11 34.54 -32.20
N GLY A 115 -31.05 35.35 -31.14
CA GLY A 115 -30.10 36.47 -31.05
C GLY A 115 -28.64 36.04 -30.89
N LEU A 116 -28.41 34.89 -30.25
CA LEU A 116 -27.09 34.25 -30.13
C LEU A 116 -26.70 33.45 -31.38
N LYS A 117 -27.59 33.38 -32.38
CA LYS A 117 -27.35 32.73 -33.68
C LYS A 117 -26.99 31.24 -33.58
N TYR A 118 -27.65 30.52 -32.67
CA TYR A 118 -27.47 29.07 -32.62
C TYR A 118 -28.22 28.36 -33.75
N ASN A 119 -27.60 27.30 -34.28
CA ASN A 119 -28.26 26.40 -35.23
C ASN A 119 -29.38 25.62 -34.52
N LEU A 120 -30.57 25.63 -35.12
CA LEU A 120 -31.74 24.94 -34.57
C LEU A 120 -31.57 23.42 -34.66
N GLU A 121 -32.02 22.70 -33.63
CA GLU A 121 -32.05 21.23 -33.61
C GLU A 121 -33.00 20.71 -34.70
N PRO A 122 -32.52 19.96 -35.71
CA PRO A 122 -33.33 19.46 -36.81
C PRO A 122 -34.37 18.42 -36.38
N ASN A 123 -34.11 17.65 -35.32
CA ASN A 123 -35.05 16.67 -34.76
C ASN A 123 -35.31 16.94 -33.27
N PRO A 124 -36.17 17.91 -32.92
CA PRO A 124 -36.29 18.38 -31.55
C PRO A 124 -37.05 17.43 -30.62
N ASN A 125 -37.93 16.58 -31.15
CA ASN A 125 -38.88 15.81 -30.32
C ASN A 125 -38.21 14.84 -29.33
N PRO A 126 -37.19 14.03 -29.70
CA PRO A 126 -36.52 13.14 -28.75
C PRO A 126 -35.88 13.91 -27.58
N THR A 127 -35.15 14.99 -27.88
CA THR A 127 -34.54 15.87 -26.88
C THR A 127 -35.60 16.44 -25.94
N LEU A 128 -36.70 16.98 -26.48
CA LEU A 128 -37.74 17.61 -25.66
C LEU A 128 -38.47 16.59 -24.78
N GLN A 129 -38.81 15.41 -25.30
CA GLN A 129 -39.48 14.34 -24.55
C GLN A 129 -38.57 13.73 -23.48
N GLN A 130 -37.25 13.70 -23.71
CA GLN A 130 -36.28 13.26 -22.71
C GLN A 130 -36.27 14.18 -21.49
N TYR A 131 -36.32 15.50 -21.71
CA TYR A 131 -36.09 16.49 -20.66
C TYR A 131 -37.35 17.11 -20.06
N PHE A 132 -38.48 17.10 -20.77
CA PHE A 132 -39.70 17.79 -20.32
C PHE A 132 -40.94 16.90 -20.36
N ASP A 133 -41.61 16.76 -19.23
CA ASP A 133 -42.87 16.01 -19.09
C ASP A 133 -44.04 16.74 -19.77
N ASP A 134 -43.91 18.07 -19.92
CA ASP A 134 -44.87 18.93 -20.62
C ASP A 134 -44.41 19.33 -22.03
N ALA A 135 -43.48 18.57 -22.64
CA ALA A 135 -42.95 18.82 -23.98
C ALA A 135 -44.06 19.02 -25.04
N ALA A 136 -45.17 18.29 -24.93
CA ALA A 136 -46.32 18.40 -25.84
C ALA A 136 -47.00 19.79 -25.83
N THR A 137 -46.77 20.59 -24.78
CA THR A 137 -47.34 21.95 -24.66
C THR A 137 -46.48 23.02 -25.31
N ILE A 138 -45.26 22.67 -25.76
CA ILE A 138 -44.35 23.60 -26.44
C ILE A 138 -44.93 23.93 -27.83
N PRO A 139 -45.15 25.23 -28.15
CA PRO A 139 -45.66 25.63 -29.45
C PRO A 139 -44.78 25.13 -30.60
N LYS A 140 -45.40 24.68 -31.71
CA LYS A 140 -44.69 24.13 -32.88
C LYS A 140 -43.57 25.03 -33.41
N TYR A 141 -43.77 26.36 -33.39
CA TYR A 141 -42.77 27.33 -33.87
C TYR A 141 -41.51 27.37 -32.99
N ALA A 142 -41.58 26.89 -31.75
CA ALA A 142 -40.52 26.98 -30.76
C ALA A 142 -39.77 25.66 -30.55
N LEU A 143 -40.25 24.53 -31.09
CA LEU A 143 -39.68 23.19 -30.81
C LEU A 143 -38.16 23.13 -31.05
N GLY A 144 -37.71 23.51 -32.25
CA GLY A 144 -36.28 23.53 -32.60
C GLY A 144 -35.47 24.42 -31.66
N ALA A 145 -35.97 25.62 -31.36
CA ALA A 145 -35.27 26.57 -30.50
C ALA A 145 -35.20 26.12 -29.04
N ILE A 146 -36.26 25.54 -28.48
CA ILE A 146 -36.24 25.05 -27.09
C ILE A 146 -35.36 23.80 -26.97
N ALA A 147 -35.38 22.90 -27.97
CA ALA A 147 -34.45 21.77 -28.00
C ALA A 147 -33.00 22.26 -28.02
N THR A 148 -32.67 23.23 -28.89
CA THR A 148 -31.34 23.88 -28.91
C THR A 148 -31.02 24.57 -27.59
N ALA A 149 -31.94 25.33 -27.00
CA ALA A 149 -31.72 25.98 -25.70
C ALA A 149 -31.41 24.97 -24.60
N THR A 150 -32.06 23.80 -24.64
CA THR A 150 -31.84 22.70 -23.70
C THR A 150 -30.45 22.10 -23.88
N GLN A 151 -30.07 21.76 -25.11
CA GLN A 151 -28.72 21.25 -25.43
C GLN A 151 -27.61 22.25 -25.09
N LYS A 152 -27.88 23.55 -25.27
CA LYS A 152 -26.97 24.65 -24.89
C LYS A 152 -27.06 25.02 -23.41
N ARG A 153 -27.83 24.29 -22.60
CA ARG A 153 -27.97 24.47 -21.14
C ARG A 153 -28.38 25.90 -20.74
N LEU A 154 -29.22 26.52 -21.57
CA LEU A 154 -29.82 27.84 -21.32
C LEU A 154 -31.11 27.73 -20.51
N VAL A 155 -31.82 26.61 -20.65
CA VAL A 155 -33.06 26.36 -19.92
C VAL A 155 -32.76 26.20 -18.43
N VAL A 156 -33.57 26.88 -17.61
CA VAL A 156 -33.56 26.76 -16.16
C VAL A 156 -34.99 26.55 -15.70
N ASN A 157 -35.21 25.48 -14.95
CA ASN A 157 -36.50 25.03 -14.45
C ASN A 157 -36.43 24.89 -12.92
N TYR A 158 -37.33 25.58 -12.22
CA TYR A 158 -37.45 25.52 -10.77
C TYR A 158 -38.94 25.61 -10.38
N PRO A 159 -39.41 24.86 -9.36
CA PRO A 159 -38.66 23.88 -8.59
C PRO A 159 -38.50 22.51 -9.28
N ASP A 160 -39.27 22.25 -10.34
CA ASP A 160 -39.28 20.98 -11.04
C ASP A 160 -38.49 21.07 -12.35
N ILE A 161 -37.32 20.40 -12.40
CA ILE A 161 -36.42 20.40 -13.55
C ILE A 161 -37.06 19.83 -14.82
N ARG A 162 -38.04 18.92 -14.69
CA ARG A 162 -38.72 18.25 -15.82
C ARG A 162 -39.95 19.00 -16.33
N ARG A 163 -40.32 20.13 -15.71
CA ARG A 163 -41.46 20.97 -16.15
C ARG A 163 -40.99 22.27 -16.78
N PHE A 164 -41.15 22.42 -18.08
CA PHE A 164 -40.74 23.62 -18.80
C PHE A 164 -41.71 24.80 -18.64
N ASN A 165 -43.02 24.51 -18.58
CA ASN A 165 -44.12 25.48 -18.51
C ASN A 165 -44.02 26.58 -19.60
N PRO A 166 -44.07 26.21 -20.91
CA PRO A 166 -43.72 27.10 -22.02
C PRO A 166 -44.52 28.41 -22.05
N ASN A 167 -45.80 28.34 -21.71
CA ASN A 167 -46.74 29.47 -21.82
C ASN A 167 -46.88 30.27 -20.50
N GLN A 168 -46.19 29.87 -19.44
CA GLN A 168 -46.14 30.65 -18.19
C GLN A 168 -45.30 31.91 -18.41
N ASN A 169 -45.73 33.04 -17.81
CA ASN A 169 -44.97 34.28 -17.84
C ASN A 169 -43.65 34.11 -17.06
N ALA A 170 -42.54 34.48 -17.69
CA ALA A 170 -41.22 34.38 -17.08
C ALA A 170 -41.08 35.42 -15.96
N THR A 171 -40.66 34.94 -14.80
CA THR A 171 -40.34 35.75 -13.62
C THR A 171 -38.99 36.45 -13.79
N ARG A 172 -38.75 37.50 -12.99
CA ARG A 172 -37.47 38.22 -12.96
C ARG A 172 -36.30 37.31 -12.59
N ALA A 173 -36.49 36.34 -11.71
CA ALA A 173 -35.48 35.35 -11.36
C ALA A 173 -35.15 34.40 -12.51
N GLU A 174 -36.16 33.91 -13.24
CA GLU A 174 -35.93 33.03 -14.39
C GLU A 174 -35.23 33.77 -15.53
N ILE A 175 -35.63 35.01 -15.83
CA ILE A 175 -34.93 35.85 -16.80
C ILE A 175 -33.48 36.09 -16.39
N ALA A 176 -33.23 36.39 -15.10
CA ALA A 176 -31.86 36.50 -14.60
C ALA A 176 -31.07 35.20 -14.84
N ALA A 177 -31.66 34.05 -14.48
CA ALA A 177 -31.02 32.75 -14.65
C ALA A 177 -30.69 32.44 -16.13
N PHE A 178 -31.62 32.66 -17.07
CA PHE A 178 -31.37 32.46 -18.50
C PHE A 178 -30.24 33.34 -19.02
N ILE A 179 -30.16 34.60 -18.54
CA ILE A 179 -29.08 35.52 -18.91
C ILE A 179 -27.74 35.08 -18.30
N CYS A 180 -27.70 34.64 -17.04
CA CYS A 180 -26.48 34.06 -16.45
C CYS A 180 -25.98 32.87 -17.27
N ARG A 181 -26.88 31.95 -17.68
CA ARG A 181 -26.52 30.82 -18.54
C ARG A 181 -25.98 31.28 -19.89
N ALA A 182 -26.64 32.24 -20.54
CA ALA A 182 -26.21 32.77 -21.82
C ALA A 182 -24.88 33.55 -21.77
N LEU A 183 -24.52 34.10 -20.60
CA LEU A 183 -23.25 34.81 -20.37
C LEU A 183 -22.17 33.93 -19.72
N ASN A 184 -22.42 32.62 -19.55
CA ASN A 184 -21.54 31.68 -18.85
C ASN A 184 -21.14 32.15 -17.43
N LEU A 185 -22.07 32.79 -16.71
CA LEU A 185 -21.89 33.20 -15.32
C LEU A 185 -22.28 32.07 -14.35
N SER A 186 -21.57 31.97 -13.23
CA SER A 186 -21.94 31.05 -12.14
C SER A 186 -23.17 31.54 -11.37
N GLY A 187 -23.71 30.73 -10.45
CA GLY A 187 -24.81 31.12 -9.55
C GLY A 187 -26.21 30.68 -9.98
N VAL A 188 -26.34 29.85 -11.02
CA VAL A 188 -27.55 29.05 -11.27
C VAL A 188 -27.30 27.65 -10.72
N PRO A 189 -28.10 27.14 -9.76
CA PRO A 189 -27.96 25.78 -9.24
C PRO A 189 -28.09 24.73 -10.35
N LEU A 190 -27.14 23.79 -10.45
CA LEU A 190 -27.13 22.79 -11.52
C LEU A 190 -28.37 21.90 -11.54
N GLN A 191 -28.92 21.59 -10.36
CA GLN A 191 -30.16 20.83 -10.19
C GLN A 191 -31.40 21.47 -10.85
N ASN A 192 -31.29 22.74 -11.29
CA ASN A 192 -32.35 23.46 -11.99
C ASN A 192 -32.10 23.52 -13.51
N ILE A 193 -31.06 22.87 -14.04
CA ILE A 193 -30.68 22.92 -15.46
C ILE A 193 -30.98 21.55 -16.11
N PRO A 194 -31.99 21.44 -16.97
CA PRO A 194 -32.32 20.19 -17.65
C PRO A 194 -31.14 19.62 -18.43
N GLY A 195 -30.89 18.32 -18.28
CA GLY A 195 -29.73 17.64 -18.90
C GLY A 195 -28.41 17.81 -18.19
N MET A 196 -28.43 18.39 -16.98
CA MET A 196 -27.32 18.38 -16.03
C MET A 196 -27.60 17.42 -14.87
N ASP A 197 -28.08 16.19 -15.17
CA ASP A 197 -28.05 15.07 -14.21
C ASP A 197 -26.59 14.66 -13.97
N LEU A 198 -25.88 15.58 -13.32
CA LEU A 198 -24.44 15.57 -13.14
C LEU A 198 -24.11 14.58 -12.04
N ILE A 199 -24.82 14.65 -10.92
CA ILE A 199 -24.65 13.78 -9.75
C ILE A 199 -25.29 12.43 -10.06
N VAL A 200 -24.45 11.41 -10.26
CA VAL A 200 -24.88 10.02 -10.43
C VAL A 200 -25.14 9.38 -9.08
N ILE A 201 -24.27 9.68 -8.11
CA ILE A 201 -24.38 9.19 -6.74
C ILE A 201 -24.26 10.39 -5.82
N SER A 202 -25.34 10.66 -5.09
CA SER A 202 -25.40 11.80 -4.17
C SER A 202 -24.27 11.75 -3.13
N PRO A 203 -23.67 12.89 -2.76
CA PRO A 203 -22.66 12.94 -1.72
C PRO A 203 -23.16 12.37 -0.38
N GLN A 204 -22.68 11.18 -0.03
CA GLN A 204 -23.13 10.41 1.14
C GLN A 204 -22.03 9.61 1.83
N PHE A 205 -20.83 9.53 1.24
CA PHE A 205 -19.73 8.73 1.77
C PHE A 205 -18.73 9.59 2.54
N ASN A 206 -18.17 9.06 3.62
CA ASN A 206 -17.10 9.74 4.36
C ASN A 206 -15.82 9.85 3.53
N GLN A 207 -15.55 8.85 2.67
CA GLN A 207 -14.48 8.82 1.67
C GLN A 207 -14.94 8.02 0.44
N ALA A 208 -14.40 8.35 -0.73
CA ALA A 208 -14.72 7.66 -1.98
C ALA A 208 -13.55 7.80 -2.96
N ASP A 209 -13.31 6.75 -3.74
CA ASP A 209 -12.23 6.70 -4.73
C ASP A 209 -12.75 6.63 -6.16
N SER A 210 -11.88 6.94 -7.12
CA SER A 210 -12.18 6.79 -8.54
C SER A 210 -12.59 5.35 -8.88
N PHE A 211 -13.46 5.21 -9.87
CA PHE A 211 -13.83 3.90 -10.40
C PHE A 211 -12.63 3.22 -11.06
N SER A 212 -12.52 1.91 -10.83
CA SER A 212 -11.58 1.02 -11.50
C SER A 212 -12.27 -0.33 -11.71
N GLU A 213 -12.27 -0.79 -12.97
CA GLU A 213 -12.95 -2.01 -13.42
C GLU A 213 -14.45 -2.02 -13.08
N GLY A 214 -15.10 -0.87 -13.19
CA GLY A 214 -16.53 -0.70 -12.89
C GLY A 214 -16.88 -0.82 -11.40
N ARG A 215 -15.91 -0.72 -10.50
CA ARG A 215 -16.10 -0.70 -9.05
C ARG A 215 -15.40 0.51 -8.43
N ALA A 216 -15.95 1.03 -7.34
CA ALA A 216 -15.29 2.05 -6.54
C ALA A 216 -15.35 1.68 -5.05
N ARG A 217 -14.23 1.86 -4.34
CA ARG A 217 -14.23 1.74 -2.88
C ARG A 217 -14.80 3.00 -2.26
N VAL A 218 -15.69 2.82 -1.29
CA VAL A 218 -16.34 3.91 -0.55
C VAL A 218 -16.34 3.60 0.93
N LYS A 219 -16.29 4.64 1.76
CA LYS A 219 -16.24 4.53 3.22
C LYS A 219 -17.51 5.09 3.84
N GLN A 220 -18.14 4.31 4.73
CA GLN A 220 -19.23 4.76 5.59
C GLN A 220 -18.86 4.48 7.06
N GLY A 221 -18.86 5.52 7.89
CA GLY A 221 -18.23 5.47 9.20
C GLY A 221 -16.75 5.11 9.05
N ASP A 222 -16.33 4.09 9.80
CA ASP A 222 -14.94 3.62 9.80
C ASP A 222 -14.68 2.41 8.87
N LYS A 223 -15.69 1.94 8.14
CA LYS A 223 -15.60 0.74 7.31
C LYS A 223 -15.68 1.05 5.82
N TRP A 224 -14.94 0.25 5.05
CA TRP A 224 -14.95 0.29 3.59
C TRP A 224 -15.92 -0.73 3.01
N GLY A 225 -16.49 -0.39 1.86
CA GLY A 225 -17.26 -1.26 0.99
C GLY A 225 -17.00 -0.91 -0.49
N TYR A 226 -17.69 -1.59 -1.40
CA TYR A 226 -17.58 -1.34 -2.83
C TYR A 226 -18.94 -1.13 -3.46
N ILE A 227 -19.01 -0.15 -4.36
CA ILE A 227 -20.21 0.15 -5.14
C ILE A 227 -19.96 -0.08 -6.64
N ASP A 228 -21.03 -0.32 -7.38
CA ASP A 228 -21.05 -0.21 -8.85
C ASP A 228 -21.32 1.24 -9.30
N LYS A 229 -21.32 1.46 -10.63
CA LYS A 229 -21.55 2.78 -11.23
C LYS A 229 -22.93 3.39 -10.97
N THR A 230 -23.89 2.60 -10.47
CA THR A 230 -25.22 3.07 -10.07
C THR A 230 -25.27 3.52 -8.61
N GLY A 231 -24.21 3.26 -7.84
CA GLY A 231 -24.14 3.51 -6.40
C GLY A 231 -24.64 2.35 -5.55
N LYS A 232 -25.01 1.21 -6.16
CA LYS A 232 -25.42 0.01 -5.43
C LYS A 232 -24.20 -0.68 -4.82
N PHE A 233 -24.30 -1.06 -3.55
CA PHE A 233 -23.26 -1.85 -2.88
C PHE A 233 -23.16 -3.25 -3.50
N ILE A 234 -21.94 -3.58 -3.91
CA ILE A 234 -21.52 -4.95 -4.24
C ILE A 234 -20.97 -5.62 -2.98
N ILE A 235 -20.30 -4.84 -2.13
CA ILE A 235 -19.86 -5.23 -0.79
C ILE A 235 -20.28 -4.12 0.15
N GLU A 236 -21.09 -4.47 1.14
CA GLU A 236 -21.50 -3.55 2.19
C GLU A 236 -20.30 -3.04 3.00
N PRO A 237 -20.33 -1.81 3.55
CA PRO A 237 -19.24 -1.27 4.36
C PRO A 237 -18.97 -2.05 5.65
N ASN A 238 -18.15 -3.10 5.57
CA ASN A 238 -17.86 -4.00 6.68
C ASN A 238 -16.39 -4.40 6.83
N VAL A 239 -15.51 -3.97 5.91
CA VAL A 239 -14.06 -4.25 5.98
C VAL A 239 -13.28 -3.06 6.55
N ASP A 240 -12.15 -3.33 7.19
CA ASP A 240 -11.32 -2.30 7.83
C ASP A 240 -10.41 -1.58 6.84
N GLU A 241 -9.88 -2.31 5.86
CA GLU A 241 -9.07 -1.78 4.77
C GLU A 241 -9.54 -2.42 3.46
N ALA A 242 -9.52 -1.66 2.38
CA ALA A 242 -9.92 -2.11 1.06
C ALA A 242 -9.11 -1.36 0.00
N GLU A 243 -8.58 -2.03 -1.00
CA GLU A 243 -7.84 -1.43 -2.12
C GLU A 243 -8.69 -1.37 -3.40
N PRO A 244 -8.41 -0.48 -4.36
CA PRO A 244 -9.09 -0.48 -5.65
C PRO A 244 -8.96 -1.83 -6.37
N PHE A 245 -9.93 -2.15 -7.23
CA PHE A 245 -9.83 -3.29 -8.12
C PHE A 245 -8.68 -3.08 -9.11
N SER A 246 -7.92 -4.14 -9.36
CA SER A 246 -6.84 -4.20 -10.32
C SER A 246 -6.69 -5.64 -10.81
N GLU A 247 -6.81 -5.84 -12.11
CA GLU A 247 -6.73 -7.14 -12.78
C GLU A 247 -7.77 -8.15 -12.29
N GLY A 248 -8.99 -7.68 -12.07
CA GLY A 248 -10.15 -8.46 -11.63
C GLY A 248 -10.19 -8.76 -10.13
N LEU A 249 -9.21 -8.26 -9.36
CA LEU A 249 -9.05 -8.53 -7.93
C LEU A 249 -8.97 -7.23 -7.12
N ALA A 250 -9.52 -7.24 -5.91
CA ALA A 250 -9.25 -6.23 -4.90
C ALA A 250 -8.76 -6.88 -3.61
N LEU A 251 -7.90 -6.17 -2.87
CA LEU A 251 -7.43 -6.61 -1.57
C LEU A 251 -8.31 -6.02 -0.48
N ILE A 252 -8.81 -6.86 0.43
CA ILE A 252 -9.50 -6.43 1.64
C ILE A 252 -8.81 -6.97 2.88
N ARG A 253 -8.96 -6.24 4.00
CA ARG A 253 -8.47 -6.66 5.31
C ARG A 253 -9.58 -6.53 6.35
N THR A 254 -9.65 -7.54 7.20
CA THR A 254 -10.46 -7.49 8.42
C THR A 254 -9.57 -7.72 9.63
N TYR A 255 -9.69 -6.85 10.63
CA TYR A 255 -9.08 -7.06 11.93
C TYR A 255 -10.01 -7.94 12.75
N GLN A 256 -9.50 -9.08 13.23
CA GLN A 256 -10.18 -9.78 14.29
C GLN A 256 -10.17 -8.88 15.52
N GLN A 257 -11.33 -8.65 16.13
CA GLN A 257 -11.38 -8.12 17.49
C GLN A 257 -10.76 -9.16 18.42
N THR A 258 -9.44 -9.19 18.53
CA THR A 258 -8.80 -9.92 19.60
C THR A 258 -9.11 -9.16 20.88
N ALA A 259 -9.62 -9.89 21.88
CA ALA A 259 -9.86 -9.38 23.21
C ALA A 259 -8.53 -9.00 23.87
N LYS A 260 -7.99 -7.83 23.51
CA LYS A 260 -6.97 -7.01 24.20
C LYS A 260 -6.77 -5.72 23.40
N ASN A 261 -7.84 -4.96 23.21
CA ASN A 261 -7.72 -3.50 23.08
C ASN A 261 -7.33 -2.96 24.44
N SER A 262 -6.07 -3.12 24.80
CA SER A 262 -5.38 -2.11 25.58
C SER A 262 -4.38 -1.48 24.61
N PRO A 263 -4.36 -0.14 24.44
CA PRO A 263 -3.17 0.50 23.87
C PRO A 263 -1.96 0.00 24.67
N PRO A 264 -0.73 0.00 24.13
CA PRO A 264 0.45 -0.22 24.95
C PRO A 264 0.29 0.69 26.17
N SER A 265 0.10 0.08 27.33
CA SER A 265 -0.10 0.80 28.57
C SER A 265 1.04 1.81 28.68
N THR A 266 0.67 3.06 28.97
CA THR A 266 1.58 4.18 29.30
C THR A 266 2.96 3.72 29.81
N PRO A 267 4.06 4.34 29.36
CA PRO A 267 5.42 3.85 29.53
C PRO A 267 5.96 4.07 30.94
N HIS A 268 5.37 3.47 31.98
CA HIS A 268 5.85 3.59 33.36
C HIS A 268 5.55 2.34 34.21
N SER A 269 5.89 1.16 33.69
CA SER A 269 6.43 0.10 34.57
C SER A 269 7.94 0.08 34.35
N PRO A 270 8.78 0.06 35.39
CA PRO A 270 10.21 -0.06 35.19
C PRO A 270 10.44 -1.29 34.33
N LEU A 271 11.06 -1.11 33.15
CA LEU A 271 11.40 -2.19 32.24
C LEU A 271 12.14 -3.25 33.05
N LEU A 272 11.47 -4.39 33.30
CA LEU A 272 12.12 -5.53 33.94
C LEU A 272 13.37 -5.87 33.11
N PRO A 273 14.51 -6.23 33.74
CA PRO A 273 15.75 -6.47 33.00
C PRO A 273 15.53 -7.59 31.98
N LEU A 274 15.87 -7.34 30.71
CA LEU A 274 15.68 -8.30 29.60
C LEU A 274 16.82 -9.33 29.49
N GLU A 275 17.61 -9.47 30.54
CA GLU A 275 18.87 -10.19 30.47
C GLU A 275 18.63 -11.70 30.38
N THR A 276 19.12 -12.32 29.31
CA THR A 276 19.02 -13.78 29.12
C THR A 276 20.34 -14.45 29.53
N ARG A 277 20.24 -15.40 30.45
CA ARG A 277 21.38 -16.16 30.99
C ARG A 277 21.10 -17.64 30.79
N GLY A 278 21.58 -18.15 29.66
CA GLY A 278 21.28 -19.48 29.18
C GLY A 278 22.39 -20.50 29.38
N VAL A 279 22.02 -21.78 29.44
CA VAL A 279 22.96 -22.91 29.38
C VAL A 279 22.35 -24.09 28.64
N TRP A 280 23.16 -24.73 27.79
CA TRP A 280 22.77 -25.99 27.13
C TRP A 280 22.97 -27.20 28.04
N LEU A 281 22.00 -28.12 28.02
CA LEU A 281 22.10 -29.42 28.69
C LEU A 281 22.07 -30.52 27.62
N THR A 282 23.21 -31.18 27.43
CA THR A 282 23.36 -32.30 26.47
C THR A 282 23.32 -33.65 27.20
N THR A 283 23.22 -34.75 26.43
CA THR A 283 23.45 -36.12 26.89
C THR A 283 24.83 -36.66 26.52
N THR A 284 25.55 -35.98 25.62
CA THR A 284 26.93 -36.29 25.26
C THR A 284 27.85 -35.70 26.34
N ASP A 285 28.78 -36.48 26.89
CA ASP A 285 29.69 -36.06 27.95
C ASP A 285 29.01 -35.47 29.21
N SER A 286 27.76 -35.84 29.49
CA SER A 286 26.95 -35.27 30.57
C SER A 286 26.14 -36.35 31.29
N LYS A 287 25.94 -36.19 32.61
CA LYS A 287 25.15 -37.12 33.44
C LYS A 287 23.82 -36.54 33.92
N VAL A 288 23.47 -35.31 33.53
CA VAL A 288 22.28 -34.60 34.02
C VAL A 288 21.02 -35.46 33.91
N PHE A 289 20.76 -36.05 32.75
CA PHE A 289 19.54 -36.82 32.46
C PHE A 289 19.53 -38.26 33.03
N SER A 290 20.60 -38.70 33.70
CA SER A 290 20.72 -40.09 34.15
C SER A 290 19.64 -40.51 35.17
N SER A 291 19.13 -39.59 36.00
CA SER A 291 18.07 -39.83 36.97
C SER A 291 17.26 -38.57 37.31
N LYS A 292 16.10 -38.72 37.95
CA LYS A 292 15.33 -37.59 38.52
C LYS A 292 16.17 -36.76 39.51
N GLN A 293 17.00 -37.42 40.31
CA GLN A 293 17.83 -36.77 41.32
C GLN A 293 18.93 -35.90 40.69
N THR A 294 19.60 -36.40 39.65
CA THR A 294 20.64 -35.63 38.95
C THR A 294 20.06 -34.45 38.18
N ILE A 295 18.83 -34.58 37.65
CA ILE A 295 18.08 -33.45 37.07
C ILE A 295 17.84 -32.40 38.15
N ALA A 296 17.23 -32.77 39.29
CA ALA A 296 16.94 -31.83 40.38
C ALA A 296 18.21 -31.10 40.88
N GLN A 297 19.31 -31.83 41.07
CA GLN A 297 20.60 -31.26 41.48
C GLN A 297 21.17 -30.27 40.46
N ALA A 298 21.09 -30.58 39.17
CA ALA A 298 21.56 -29.68 38.11
C ALA A 298 20.71 -28.41 38.07
N ILE A 299 19.39 -28.55 38.19
CA ILE A 299 18.45 -27.43 38.19
C ILE A 299 18.66 -26.50 39.40
N ASP A 300 18.81 -27.06 40.61
CA ASP A 300 19.13 -26.28 41.81
C ASP A 300 20.45 -25.53 41.65
N PHE A 301 21.48 -26.20 41.15
CA PHE A 301 22.79 -25.59 40.90
C PHE A 301 22.71 -24.41 39.93
N LEU A 302 21.98 -24.56 38.83
CA LEU A 302 21.83 -23.50 37.82
C LEU A 302 21.05 -22.30 38.34
N ALA A 303 19.95 -22.54 39.06
CA ALA A 303 19.18 -21.46 39.68
C ALA A 303 20.00 -20.71 40.74
N GLN A 304 20.75 -21.44 41.59
CA GLN A 304 21.63 -20.84 42.60
C GLN A 304 22.77 -20.03 41.98
N THR A 305 23.27 -20.45 40.81
CA THR A 305 24.30 -19.72 40.05
C THR A 305 23.74 -18.43 39.43
N GLY A 306 22.43 -18.38 39.15
CA GLY A 306 21.74 -17.19 38.62
C GLY A 306 21.40 -17.25 37.14
N PHE A 307 21.40 -18.45 36.53
CA PHE A 307 20.80 -18.68 35.21
C PHE A 307 19.28 -18.49 35.28
N ASN A 308 18.66 -18.20 34.14
CA ASN A 308 17.21 -17.99 34.07
C ASN A 308 16.51 -18.78 32.97
N VAL A 309 17.27 -19.37 32.04
CA VAL A 309 16.75 -20.26 30.99
C VAL A 309 17.71 -21.42 30.74
N ILE A 310 17.16 -22.59 30.44
CA ILE A 310 17.91 -23.79 30.10
C ILE A 310 17.44 -24.38 28.78
N PHE A 311 18.38 -24.98 28.04
CA PHE A 311 18.14 -25.58 26.74
C PHE A 311 18.43 -27.09 26.77
N PRO A 312 17.49 -27.91 27.26
CA PRO A 312 17.68 -29.36 27.33
C PRO A 312 17.55 -30.02 25.97
N VAL A 313 18.50 -30.88 25.63
CA VAL A 313 18.40 -31.71 24.42
C VAL A 313 17.19 -32.65 24.50
N VAL A 314 16.39 -32.68 23.44
CA VAL A 314 15.20 -33.54 23.32
C VAL A 314 15.17 -34.40 22.06
N TRP A 315 16.07 -34.13 21.11
CA TRP A 315 16.24 -34.90 19.87
C TRP A 315 17.73 -35.06 19.56
N ASN A 316 18.24 -36.29 19.72
CA ASN A 316 19.64 -36.62 19.53
C ASN A 316 19.79 -38.08 19.08
N ASN A 317 20.76 -38.36 18.21
CA ASN A 317 21.04 -39.69 17.67
C ASN A 317 19.78 -40.36 17.08
N ALA A 318 18.98 -39.53 16.38
CA ALA A 318 17.72 -39.91 15.77
C ALA A 318 16.68 -40.55 16.72
N ALA A 319 16.75 -40.23 18.02
CA ALA A 319 15.77 -40.63 19.01
C ALA A 319 15.28 -39.42 19.82
N THR A 320 14.04 -39.48 20.28
CA THR A 320 13.50 -38.51 21.25
C THR A 320 13.96 -38.85 22.66
N LEU A 321 14.15 -37.82 23.49
CA LEU A 321 14.44 -37.96 24.92
C LEU A 321 13.20 -37.65 25.77
N TYR A 322 12.04 -37.72 25.12
CA TYR A 322 10.71 -37.67 25.69
C TYR A 322 9.87 -38.78 25.02
N PRO A 323 8.83 -39.31 25.68
CA PRO A 323 7.94 -40.29 25.07
C PRO A 323 7.22 -39.69 23.87
N SER A 324 7.48 -40.22 22.67
CA SER A 324 6.93 -39.71 21.42
C SER A 324 6.03 -40.75 20.76
N ARG A 325 4.76 -40.40 20.57
CA ARG A 325 3.81 -41.21 19.81
C ARG A 325 4.21 -41.23 18.34
N ILE A 326 4.66 -40.09 17.81
CA ILE A 326 5.13 -39.97 16.43
C ILE A 326 6.29 -40.92 16.15
N MET A 327 7.30 -40.97 17.04
CA MET A 327 8.42 -41.90 16.89
C MET A 327 7.98 -43.36 16.99
N ARG A 328 7.09 -43.69 17.94
CA ARG A 328 6.58 -45.06 18.11
C ARG A 328 5.85 -45.54 16.86
N GLU A 329 4.94 -44.72 16.34
CA GLU A 329 4.14 -45.08 15.16
C GLU A 329 4.99 -45.14 13.88
N THR A 330 5.97 -44.25 13.72
CA THR A 330 6.78 -44.17 12.50
C THR A 330 7.92 -45.19 12.50
N PHE A 331 8.67 -45.28 13.60
CA PHE A 331 9.91 -46.03 13.69
C PHE A 331 9.85 -47.24 14.64
N GLY A 332 8.82 -47.37 15.46
CA GLY A 332 8.70 -48.46 16.45
C GLY A 332 9.56 -48.23 17.70
N LEU A 333 10.09 -47.01 17.85
CA LEU A 333 10.89 -46.57 18.99
C LEU A 333 10.13 -45.41 19.63
N GLU A 334 9.73 -45.48 20.90
CA GLU A 334 8.98 -44.38 21.53
C GLU A 334 9.88 -43.30 22.13
N ILE A 335 11.04 -43.71 22.64
CA ILE A 335 12.03 -42.88 23.31
C ILE A 335 13.38 -43.61 23.25
N GLU A 336 14.48 -42.90 23.40
CA GLU A 336 15.80 -43.51 23.55
C GLU A 336 15.82 -44.52 24.72
N TRP A 337 16.41 -45.69 24.48
CA TRP A 337 16.27 -46.88 25.34
C TRP A 337 16.72 -46.68 26.79
N ARG A 338 17.68 -45.79 27.07
CA ARG A 338 18.15 -45.47 28.44
C ARG A 338 17.07 -44.80 29.28
N TYR A 339 16.04 -44.25 28.63
CA TYR A 339 14.93 -43.54 29.28
C TYR A 339 13.62 -44.31 29.21
N ALA A 340 13.63 -45.59 28.80
CA ALA A 340 12.43 -46.42 28.77
C ALA A 340 11.69 -46.40 30.13
N GLY A 341 10.39 -46.09 30.10
CA GLY A 341 9.55 -45.96 31.29
C GLY A 341 9.72 -44.64 32.07
N ARG A 342 10.49 -43.67 31.56
CA ARG A 342 10.63 -42.33 32.12
C ARG A 342 10.25 -41.26 31.11
N ASP A 343 10.04 -40.05 31.63
CA ASP A 343 9.90 -38.84 30.84
C ASP A 343 10.88 -37.77 31.36
N PRO A 344 12.15 -37.82 30.90
CA PRO A 344 13.18 -36.88 31.35
C PRO A 344 12.84 -35.42 31.10
N LEU A 345 12.10 -35.10 30.03
CA LEU A 345 11.69 -33.74 29.72
C LEU A 345 10.67 -33.23 30.75
N GLN A 346 9.62 -34.01 31.05
CA GLN A 346 8.64 -33.63 32.08
C GLN A 346 9.25 -33.57 33.48
N GLU A 347 10.16 -34.49 33.80
CA GLU A 347 10.94 -34.46 35.04
C GLU A 347 11.73 -33.15 35.18
N LEU A 348 12.39 -32.73 34.10
CA LEU A 348 13.16 -31.48 34.07
C LEU A 348 12.28 -30.23 34.14
N ILE A 349 11.16 -30.19 33.41
CA ILE A 349 10.21 -29.06 33.47
C ILE A 349 9.66 -28.89 34.88
N THR A 350 9.35 -30.00 35.56
CA THR A 350 8.84 -29.98 36.94
C THR A 350 9.86 -29.33 37.89
N GLU A 351 11.12 -29.75 37.81
CA GLU A 351 12.19 -29.17 38.64
C GLU A 351 12.50 -27.72 38.26
N ALA A 352 12.54 -27.39 36.97
CA ALA A 352 12.80 -26.03 36.50
C ALA A 352 11.73 -25.05 36.98
N LYS A 353 10.46 -25.44 36.91
CA LYS A 353 9.32 -24.65 37.41
C LYS A 353 9.41 -24.39 38.91
N ARG A 354 9.89 -25.38 39.70
CA ARG A 354 10.09 -25.23 41.16
C ARG A 354 11.03 -24.08 41.52
N VAL A 355 12.04 -23.82 40.68
CA VAL A 355 13.07 -22.79 40.93
C VAL A 355 12.94 -21.56 40.01
N GLY A 356 11.91 -21.50 39.16
CA GLY A 356 11.66 -20.37 38.26
C GLY A 356 12.60 -20.29 37.05
N LEU A 357 13.15 -21.41 36.59
CA LEU A 357 13.91 -21.48 35.33
C LEU A 357 12.97 -21.72 34.14
N ALA A 358 13.16 -20.95 33.07
CA ALA A 358 12.50 -21.20 31.79
C ALA A 358 13.11 -22.40 31.07
N VAL A 359 12.29 -23.17 30.35
CA VAL A 359 12.73 -24.37 29.61
C VAL A 359 12.45 -24.19 28.13
N ILE A 360 13.49 -24.29 27.30
CA ILE A 360 13.39 -24.24 25.83
C ILE A 360 14.01 -25.52 25.25
N PRO A 361 13.21 -26.56 24.96
CA PRO A 361 13.70 -27.81 24.40
C PRO A 361 14.51 -27.64 23.11
N TRP A 362 15.66 -28.33 23.05
CA TRP A 362 16.66 -28.22 22.00
C TRP A 362 16.69 -29.48 21.11
N PHE A 363 16.45 -29.29 19.81
CA PHE A 363 16.40 -30.35 18.81
C PHE A 363 17.76 -30.55 18.10
N GLU A 364 18.78 -30.93 18.86
CA GLU A 364 20.22 -30.96 18.47
C GLU A 364 20.54 -31.66 17.15
N TYR A 365 20.04 -32.87 16.92
CA TYR A 365 20.42 -33.58 15.71
C TYR A 365 19.79 -32.97 14.46
N GLY A 366 18.70 -32.22 14.59
CA GLY A 366 17.97 -31.67 13.45
C GLY A 366 17.78 -32.70 12.33
N PHE A 367 18.37 -32.41 11.17
CA PHE A 367 18.36 -33.28 9.99
C PHE A 367 19.49 -34.33 9.93
N ALA A 368 20.40 -34.39 10.90
CA ALA A 368 21.38 -35.48 11.00
C ALA A 368 20.66 -36.79 11.39
N SER A 369 20.91 -37.86 10.63
CA SER A 369 20.32 -39.18 10.87
C SER A 369 21.12 -40.00 11.88
N SER A 370 22.44 -39.80 11.92
CA SER A 370 23.36 -40.61 12.71
C SER A 370 24.78 -40.04 12.68
N TYR A 371 25.67 -40.66 13.48
CA TYR A 371 27.10 -40.37 13.52
C TYR A 371 27.89 -41.68 13.34
N ASN A 372 28.61 -41.83 12.22
CA ASN A 372 29.38 -43.04 11.87
C ASN A 372 28.57 -44.35 11.95
N GLN A 373 27.32 -44.36 11.49
CA GLN A 373 26.45 -45.55 11.50
C GLN A 373 25.87 -45.88 10.11
N ASN A 374 26.47 -45.36 9.04
CA ASN A 374 26.03 -45.57 7.66
C ASN A 374 24.55 -45.20 7.46
N GLY A 375 24.14 -44.05 8.00
CA GLY A 375 22.78 -43.51 7.90
C GLY A 375 21.84 -43.90 9.05
N GLY A 376 22.23 -44.86 9.89
CA GLY A 376 21.51 -45.21 11.11
C GLY A 376 20.12 -45.79 10.86
N HIS A 377 19.35 -45.94 11.94
CA HIS A 377 18.10 -46.70 11.91
C HIS A 377 16.96 -46.02 11.13
N LEU A 378 16.94 -44.68 11.04
CA LEU A 378 15.93 -43.97 10.25
C LEU A 378 16.10 -44.24 8.75
N ILE A 379 17.33 -44.08 8.23
CA ILE A 379 17.62 -44.33 6.81
C ILE A 379 17.55 -45.83 6.50
N ALA A 380 17.95 -46.72 7.41
CA ALA A 380 17.76 -48.15 7.23
C ALA A 380 16.29 -48.53 7.02
N LYS A 381 15.37 -47.91 7.77
CA LYS A 381 13.92 -48.15 7.64
C LYS A 381 13.28 -47.37 6.48
N LYS A 382 13.80 -46.19 6.15
CA LYS A 382 13.34 -45.33 5.04
C LYS A 382 14.51 -44.86 4.17
N PRO A 383 15.04 -45.70 3.26
CA PRO A 383 16.24 -45.37 2.49
C PRO A 383 16.11 -44.14 1.58
N HIS A 384 14.88 -43.82 1.16
CA HIS A 384 14.59 -42.64 0.34
C HIS A 384 14.71 -41.31 1.10
N TRP A 385 14.81 -41.35 2.43
CA TRP A 385 15.07 -40.17 3.26
C TRP A 385 16.54 -39.77 3.29
N ALA A 386 17.46 -40.55 2.72
CA ALA A 386 18.87 -40.21 2.69
C ALA A 386 19.15 -38.97 1.81
N ALA A 387 19.88 -37.99 2.35
CA ALA A 387 20.45 -36.94 1.53
C ALA A 387 21.58 -37.49 0.64
N ARG A 388 21.72 -36.93 -0.56
CA ARG A 388 22.72 -37.37 -1.55
C ARG A 388 23.67 -36.24 -1.93
N ASP A 389 24.95 -36.59 -2.06
CA ASP A 389 25.96 -35.73 -2.66
C ASP A 389 25.91 -35.77 -4.20
N ALA A 390 26.72 -34.96 -4.88
CA ALA A 390 26.77 -34.88 -6.33
C ALA A 390 27.19 -36.20 -7.02
N SER A 391 27.80 -37.13 -6.29
CA SER A 391 28.18 -38.47 -6.78
C SER A 391 27.09 -39.53 -6.48
N GLY A 392 26.00 -39.16 -5.83
CA GLY A 392 24.91 -40.05 -5.44
C GLY A 392 25.19 -40.85 -4.16
N ASN A 393 26.27 -40.57 -3.43
CA ASN A 393 26.56 -41.23 -2.17
C ASN A 393 25.69 -40.69 -1.03
N LEU A 394 25.60 -41.43 0.06
CA LEU A 394 24.99 -40.92 1.30
C LEU A 394 25.78 -39.70 1.78
N LEU A 395 25.09 -38.56 1.94
CA LEU A 395 25.71 -37.32 2.37
C LEU A 395 26.30 -37.46 3.78
N THR A 396 27.60 -37.22 3.87
CA THR A 396 28.35 -37.28 5.13
C THR A 396 29.21 -36.03 5.30
N LYS A 397 29.22 -35.43 6.49
CA LYS A 397 30.12 -34.31 6.85
C LYS A 397 30.43 -34.34 8.33
N ASN A 398 31.71 -34.23 8.69
CA ASN A 398 32.19 -34.33 10.07
C ASN A 398 31.66 -35.57 10.80
N ASN A 399 31.68 -36.73 10.11
CA ASN A 399 31.18 -38.03 10.58
C ASN A 399 29.64 -38.14 10.77
N PHE A 400 28.89 -37.06 10.55
CA PHE A 400 27.43 -37.11 10.55
C PHE A 400 26.90 -37.51 9.18
N GLU A 401 25.95 -38.44 9.17
CA GLU A 401 25.14 -38.77 8.00
C GLU A 401 23.80 -38.03 8.07
N TRP A 402 23.21 -37.69 6.92
CA TRP A 402 22.13 -36.70 6.85
C TRP A 402 20.86 -37.22 6.16
N LEU A 403 19.71 -36.82 6.74
CA LEU A 403 18.41 -36.90 6.08
C LEU A 403 18.30 -35.81 5.01
N ASN A 404 17.49 -36.08 3.98
CA ASN A 404 17.17 -35.11 2.94
C ASN A 404 16.30 -34.00 3.52
N ALA A 405 16.95 -32.91 3.93
CA ALA A 405 16.29 -31.75 4.52
C ALA A 405 15.33 -31.02 3.56
N PHE A 406 15.29 -31.37 2.28
CA PHE A 406 14.36 -30.84 1.29
C PHE A 406 13.19 -31.78 0.99
N ASP A 407 13.17 -33.01 1.51
CA ASP A 407 12.07 -33.94 1.33
C ASP A 407 10.90 -33.56 2.26
N PRO A 408 9.68 -33.33 1.73
CA PRO A 408 8.54 -32.96 2.56
C PRO A 408 8.18 -33.96 3.65
N GLU A 409 8.41 -35.27 3.45
CA GLU A 409 8.13 -36.28 4.49
C GLU A 409 9.07 -36.11 5.69
N VAL A 410 10.37 -35.89 5.41
CA VAL A 410 11.39 -35.65 6.44
C VAL A 410 11.08 -34.38 7.22
N GLN A 411 10.75 -33.30 6.50
CA GLN A 411 10.39 -32.02 7.08
C GLN A 411 9.14 -32.13 7.96
N ASN A 412 8.07 -32.76 7.46
CA ASN A 412 6.83 -32.92 8.21
C ASN A 412 7.02 -33.80 9.46
N PHE A 413 7.86 -34.83 9.36
CA PHE A 413 8.22 -35.66 10.52
C PHE A 413 8.91 -34.84 11.61
N LEU A 414 9.94 -34.05 11.28
CA LEU A 414 10.61 -33.21 12.27
C LEU A 414 9.69 -32.13 12.85
N ILE A 415 8.87 -31.47 12.02
CA ILE A 415 7.86 -30.53 12.51
C ILE A 415 6.91 -31.24 13.49
N SER A 416 6.43 -32.44 13.16
CA SER A 416 5.51 -33.18 14.03
C SER A 416 6.12 -33.51 15.40
N LEU A 417 7.41 -33.87 15.45
CA LEU A 417 8.13 -34.06 16.73
C LEU A 417 8.19 -32.75 17.54
N ILE A 418 8.46 -31.63 16.89
CA ILE A 418 8.51 -30.34 17.57
C ILE A 418 7.12 -29.93 18.08
N LEU A 419 6.08 -30.11 17.26
CA LEU A 419 4.71 -29.78 17.63
C LEU A 419 4.16 -30.70 18.72
N GLU A 420 4.58 -31.98 18.77
CA GLU A 420 4.25 -32.88 19.88
C GLU A 420 4.79 -32.35 21.21
N VAL A 421 5.99 -31.77 21.22
CA VAL A 421 6.55 -31.12 22.42
C VAL A 421 5.79 -29.84 22.76
N VAL A 422 5.49 -29.00 21.76
CA VAL A 422 4.73 -27.74 21.93
C VAL A 422 3.33 -27.97 22.49
N GLN A 423 2.67 -29.06 22.11
CA GLN A 423 1.30 -29.36 22.53
C GLN A 423 1.22 -30.01 23.91
N ASN A 424 2.22 -30.81 24.28
CA ASN A 424 2.12 -31.70 25.44
C ASN A 424 2.87 -31.20 26.68
N TYR A 425 3.76 -30.20 26.56
CA TYR A 425 4.64 -29.77 27.65
C TYR A 425 4.51 -28.28 27.96
N ASP A 426 4.61 -27.93 29.26
CA ASP A 426 4.65 -26.55 29.77
C ASP A 426 6.05 -25.95 29.56
N ILE A 427 6.32 -25.52 28.33
CA ILE A 427 7.62 -25.00 27.87
C ILE A 427 7.53 -23.51 27.56
N THR A 428 8.68 -22.84 27.52
CA THR A 428 8.79 -21.40 27.22
C THR A 428 9.08 -21.12 25.74
N GLY A 429 9.53 -22.12 24.99
CA GLY A 429 9.89 -21.97 23.60
C GLY A 429 10.43 -23.26 22.99
N ILE A 430 10.98 -23.18 21.78
CA ILE A 430 11.71 -24.25 21.10
C ILE A 430 13.07 -23.75 20.61
N GLN A 431 14.02 -24.67 20.42
CA GLN A 431 15.32 -24.32 19.84
C GLN A 431 15.83 -25.34 18.81
N GLY A 432 16.25 -24.83 17.64
CA GLY A 432 17.18 -25.51 16.71
C GLY A 432 18.62 -25.01 16.86
N ASP A 433 19.59 -25.70 16.27
CA ASP A 433 21.02 -25.36 16.35
C ASP A 433 21.72 -25.35 14.99
N ASP A 434 23.01 -25.66 14.95
CA ASP A 434 23.81 -25.79 13.72
C ASP A 434 23.38 -26.95 12.81
N ARG A 435 22.38 -27.75 13.20
CA ARG A 435 21.79 -28.85 12.40
C ARG A 435 20.29 -28.66 12.09
N LEU A 436 19.64 -27.61 12.61
CA LEU A 436 18.20 -27.37 12.42
C LEU A 436 17.82 -25.88 12.19
N PRO A 437 17.22 -25.53 11.03
CA PRO A 437 17.36 -26.27 9.78
C PRO A 437 18.78 -26.14 9.27
N ALA A 438 19.34 -27.23 8.75
CA ALA A 438 20.64 -27.25 8.11
C ALA A 438 20.75 -28.45 7.16
N LEU A 439 21.62 -28.33 6.17
CA LEU A 439 22.12 -29.46 5.39
C LEU A 439 23.50 -29.10 4.86
N PRO A 440 24.51 -29.99 4.91
CA PRO A 440 25.80 -29.74 4.29
C PRO A 440 25.65 -29.26 2.85
N SER A 441 26.42 -28.24 2.48
CA SER A 441 26.39 -27.63 1.14
C SER A 441 26.64 -28.63 0.01
N GLU A 442 27.30 -29.74 0.31
CA GLU A 442 27.58 -30.87 -0.58
C GLU A 442 26.34 -31.71 -0.92
N GLY A 443 25.23 -31.56 -0.18
CA GLY A 443 23.98 -32.30 -0.33
C GLY A 443 23.00 -31.78 -1.38
N GLY A 444 21.78 -32.30 -1.43
CA GLY A 444 20.71 -31.79 -2.29
C GLY A 444 20.77 -32.23 -3.76
N TYR A 445 21.59 -33.23 -4.07
CA TYR A 445 21.68 -33.83 -5.41
C TYR A 445 20.81 -35.09 -5.55
N ASP A 446 19.87 -35.31 -4.63
CA ASP A 446 18.86 -36.35 -4.77
C ASP A 446 17.89 -36.04 -5.92
N ALA A 447 17.33 -37.08 -6.54
CA ALA A 447 16.53 -36.96 -7.75
C ALA A 447 15.35 -35.97 -7.62
N LYS A 448 14.66 -35.94 -6.46
CA LYS A 448 13.52 -35.04 -6.24
C LYS A 448 13.96 -33.57 -6.17
N THR A 449 15.06 -33.29 -5.48
CA THR A 449 15.61 -31.93 -5.37
C THR A 449 16.15 -31.43 -6.71
N VAL A 450 16.89 -32.27 -7.44
CA VAL A 450 17.38 -31.95 -8.78
C VAL A 450 16.22 -31.67 -9.75
N GLN A 451 15.18 -32.51 -9.73
CA GLN A 451 13.99 -32.32 -10.57
C GLN A 451 13.30 -30.99 -10.30
N ARG A 452 13.14 -30.59 -9.02
CA ARG A 452 12.56 -29.28 -8.66
C ARG A 452 13.39 -28.12 -9.18
N TYR A 453 14.72 -28.19 -9.05
CA TYR A 453 15.61 -27.15 -9.58
C TYR A 453 15.52 -27.03 -11.10
N VAL A 454 15.51 -28.16 -11.82
CA VAL A 454 15.34 -28.20 -13.28
C VAL A 454 13.99 -27.64 -13.70
N GLN A 455 12.90 -27.97 -13.00
CA GLN A 455 11.58 -27.43 -13.28
C GLN A 455 11.53 -25.90 -13.10
N GLN A 456 12.22 -25.38 -12.09
CA GLN A 456 12.19 -23.95 -11.77
C GLN A 456 13.09 -23.11 -12.70
N PHE A 457 14.27 -23.62 -13.08
CA PHE A 457 15.28 -22.84 -13.81
C PHE A 457 15.56 -23.36 -15.22
N ASN A 458 14.92 -24.46 -15.64
CA ASN A 458 15.16 -25.12 -16.92
C ASN A 458 16.65 -25.47 -17.16
N GLN A 459 17.38 -25.79 -16.10
CA GLN A 459 18.80 -26.13 -16.12
C GLN A 459 19.13 -27.11 -15.00
N ASN A 460 20.13 -27.96 -15.23
CA ASN A 460 20.65 -28.84 -14.18
C ASN A 460 21.37 -28.02 -13.09
N PRO A 461 21.37 -28.48 -11.82
CA PRO A 461 22.18 -27.84 -10.79
C PRO A 461 23.66 -27.95 -11.14
N PRO A 462 24.47 -26.93 -10.79
CA PRO A 462 25.91 -26.95 -11.02
C PRO A 462 26.60 -28.03 -10.19
N SER A 463 27.72 -28.54 -10.70
CA SER A 463 28.57 -29.52 -10.00
C SER A 463 29.27 -28.93 -8.78
N ASN A 464 29.53 -27.62 -8.78
CA ASN A 464 30.04 -26.92 -7.61
C ASN A 464 28.91 -26.71 -6.59
N PRO A 465 28.94 -27.34 -5.41
CA PRO A 465 27.92 -27.16 -4.38
C PRO A 465 27.83 -25.73 -3.85
N LYS A 466 28.91 -24.93 -3.98
CA LYS A 466 28.98 -23.54 -3.51
C LYS A 466 28.75 -22.51 -4.61
N ASP A 467 28.26 -22.93 -5.78
CA ASP A 467 27.74 -21.99 -6.77
C ASP A 467 26.66 -21.11 -6.13
N SER A 468 26.71 -19.80 -6.36
CA SER A 468 25.90 -18.82 -5.61
C SER A 468 24.40 -19.03 -5.81
N LYS A 469 23.95 -19.36 -7.04
CA LYS A 469 22.52 -19.58 -7.34
C LYS A 469 22.04 -20.88 -6.69
N TRP A 470 22.85 -21.94 -6.79
CA TRP A 470 22.52 -23.24 -6.21
C TRP A 470 22.55 -23.27 -4.68
N LEU A 471 23.55 -22.61 -4.08
CA LEU A 471 23.68 -22.45 -2.65
C LEU A 471 22.48 -21.68 -2.08
N GLN A 472 22.19 -20.51 -2.65
CA GLN A 472 21.10 -19.66 -2.15
C GLN A 472 19.74 -20.32 -2.32
N TRP A 473 19.47 -20.94 -3.48
CA TRP A 473 18.17 -21.59 -3.73
C TRP A 473 17.88 -22.67 -2.67
N ARG A 474 18.88 -23.49 -2.32
CA ARG A 474 18.71 -24.51 -1.28
C ARG A 474 18.59 -23.93 0.13
N ALA A 475 19.34 -22.87 0.45
CA ALA A 475 19.20 -22.17 1.72
C ALA A 475 17.80 -21.53 1.88
N ASP A 476 17.22 -21.02 0.79
CA ASP A 476 15.86 -20.48 0.78
C ASP A 476 14.82 -21.59 1.04
N GLN A 477 15.04 -22.83 0.55
CA GLN A 477 14.16 -23.97 0.88
C GLN A 477 14.19 -24.31 2.39
N LEU A 478 15.34 -24.24 3.04
CA LEU A 478 15.46 -24.43 4.49
C LEU A 478 14.83 -23.28 5.28
N THR A 479 14.92 -22.06 4.74
CA THR A 479 14.25 -20.89 5.32
C THR A 479 12.72 -21.02 5.22
N GLU A 480 12.20 -21.62 4.15
CA GLU A 480 10.77 -21.93 4.02
C GLU A 480 10.32 -23.06 4.97
N PHE A 481 11.18 -24.04 5.26
CA PHE A 481 10.94 -24.98 6.36
C PHE A 481 10.79 -24.25 7.71
N LEU A 482 11.71 -23.34 8.03
CA LEU A 482 11.63 -22.55 9.26
C LEU A 482 10.38 -21.67 9.28
N THR A 483 9.97 -21.13 8.13
CA THR A 483 8.73 -20.33 8.00
C THR A 483 7.49 -21.15 8.35
N ARG A 484 7.39 -22.39 7.86
CA ARG A 484 6.29 -23.29 8.21
C ARG A 484 6.32 -23.69 9.68
N LEU A 485 7.49 -24.11 10.19
CA LEU A 485 7.65 -24.43 11.61
C LEU A 485 7.23 -23.26 12.50
N TYR A 486 7.71 -22.06 12.18
CA TYR A 486 7.34 -20.83 12.86
C TYR A 486 5.81 -20.67 12.93
N ARG A 487 5.15 -20.71 11.77
CA ARG A 487 3.70 -20.51 11.65
C ARG A 487 2.93 -21.56 12.44
N ASP A 488 3.32 -22.82 12.36
CA ASP A 488 2.62 -23.91 13.03
C ASP A 488 2.78 -23.81 14.56
N VAL A 489 3.96 -23.41 15.06
CA VAL A 489 4.20 -23.16 16.50
C VAL A 489 3.36 -22.00 17.02
N ILE A 490 3.42 -20.83 16.36
CA ILE A 490 2.69 -19.65 16.84
C ILE A 490 1.16 -19.75 16.68
N THR A 491 0.69 -20.61 15.78
CA THR A 491 -0.74 -20.94 15.65
C THR A 491 -1.24 -21.69 16.88
N ILE A 492 -0.41 -22.55 17.47
CA ILE A 492 -0.76 -23.29 18.69
C ILE A 492 -0.61 -22.40 19.92
N ASN A 493 0.53 -21.73 20.06
CA ASN A 493 0.80 -20.83 21.17
C ASN A 493 1.68 -19.65 20.73
N PRO A 494 1.11 -18.45 20.56
CA PRO A 494 1.83 -17.27 20.09
C PRO A 494 2.87 -16.74 21.09
N GLU A 495 2.80 -17.15 22.37
CA GLU A 495 3.73 -16.71 23.42
C GLU A 495 5.06 -17.49 23.44
N LEU A 496 5.15 -18.61 22.69
CA LEU A 496 6.37 -19.42 22.66
C LEU A 496 7.49 -18.69 21.93
N VAL A 497 8.67 -18.70 22.54
CA VAL A 497 9.92 -18.16 21.98
C VAL A 497 10.49 -19.15 20.96
N ILE A 498 10.79 -18.67 19.75
CA ILE A 498 11.48 -19.45 18.73
C ILE A 498 12.95 -19.05 18.71
N SER A 499 13.81 -19.94 19.20
CA SER A 499 15.26 -19.72 19.29
C SER A 499 16.02 -20.56 18.25
N MET A 500 17.12 -20.04 17.72
CA MET A 500 18.03 -20.78 16.83
C MET A 500 19.49 -20.53 17.21
N SER A 501 20.31 -21.57 17.22
CA SER A 501 21.74 -21.48 17.56
C SER A 501 22.65 -21.88 16.39
N PRO A 502 22.67 -21.13 15.28
CA PRO A 502 23.37 -21.52 14.07
C PRO A 502 24.88 -21.30 14.16
N SER A 503 25.59 -21.89 13.21
CA SER A 503 26.96 -21.49 12.91
C SER A 503 27.02 -20.02 12.42
N LEU A 504 28.18 -19.38 12.59
CA LEU A 504 28.39 -17.97 12.24
C LEU A 504 28.08 -17.68 10.75
N TYR A 505 27.31 -16.63 10.46
CA TYR A 505 27.14 -16.12 9.10
C TYR A 505 28.40 -15.39 8.59
N PRO A 506 28.80 -15.54 7.31
CA PRO A 506 28.18 -16.35 6.25
C PRO A 506 28.68 -17.80 6.20
N TRP A 507 29.55 -18.24 7.10
CA TRP A 507 30.08 -19.61 7.08
C TRP A 507 28.98 -20.67 7.22
N GLY A 508 27.99 -20.47 8.10
CA GLY A 508 26.84 -21.35 8.25
C GLY A 508 26.02 -21.50 6.96
N LEU A 509 25.87 -20.41 6.19
CA LEU A 509 25.25 -20.46 4.86
C LEU A 509 26.11 -21.26 3.88
N GLN A 510 27.41 -20.99 3.83
CA GLN A 510 28.33 -21.59 2.87
C GLN A 510 28.56 -23.09 3.11
N GLU A 511 28.55 -23.54 4.36
CA GLU A 511 28.86 -24.93 4.72
C GLU A 511 27.64 -25.79 5.01
N TYR A 512 26.55 -25.18 5.50
CA TYR A 512 25.37 -25.87 6.04
C TYR A 512 24.03 -25.29 5.57
N LEU A 513 24.05 -24.36 4.59
CA LEU A 513 22.85 -23.73 4.05
C LEU A 513 22.02 -22.98 5.11
N GLN A 514 22.64 -22.60 6.24
CA GLN A 514 22.00 -21.85 7.32
C GLN A 514 22.07 -20.34 7.06
N ASP A 515 21.04 -19.80 6.43
CA ASP A 515 20.91 -18.36 6.16
C ASP A 515 20.33 -17.60 7.36
N SER A 516 21.09 -17.55 8.45
CA SER A 516 20.65 -16.88 9.69
C SER A 516 20.36 -15.38 9.52
N GLN A 517 20.95 -14.73 8.51
CA GLN A 517 20.59 -13.36 8.15
C GLN A 517 19.15 -13.30 7.62
N ALA A 518 18.81 -14.17 6.65
CA ALA A 518 17.46 -14.24 6.12
C ALA A 518 16.43 -14.58 7.19
N TRP A 519 16.75 -15.42 8.18
CA TRP A 519 15.83 -15.77 9.26
C TRP A 519 15.44 -14.56 10.12
N ILE A 520 16.39 -13.69 10.42
CA ILE A 520 16.15 -12.46 11.20
C ILE A 520 15.48 -11.38 10.34
N ASP A 521 15.96 -11.21 9.11
CA ASP A 521 15.38 -10.26 8.14
C ASP A 521 13.91 -10.59 7.86
N GLN A 522 13.57 -11.87 7.77
CA GLN A 522 12.19 -12.34 7.63
C GLN A 522 11.48 -12.49 8.98
N GLY A 523 12.09 -12.17 10.12
CA GLY A 523 11.43 -12.21 11.43
C GLY A 523 10.88 -13.59 11.80
N LEU A 524 11.64 -14.65 11.51
CA LEU A 524 11.29 -16.06 11.75
C LEU A 524 11.79 -16.59 13.10
N VAL A 525 12.63 -15.83 13.79
CA VAL A 525 13.20 -16.17 15.09
C VAL A 525 13.02 -15.01 16.06
N ASP A 526 12.77 -15.35 17.32
CA ASP A 526 12.71 -14.40 18.43
C ASP A 526 14.10 -14.14 19.01
N ILE A 527 14.93 -15.18 19.04
CA ILE A 527 16.29 -15.15 19.58
C ILE A 527 17.22 -15.93 18.64
N ILE A 528 18.42 -15.41 18.47
CA ILE A 528 19.50 -16.13 17.80
C ILE A 528 20.74 -16.24 18.70
N HIS A 529 21.38 -17.40 18.64
CA HIS A 529 22.62 -17.71 19.35
C HIS A 529 23.74 -18.06 18.38
N PRO A 530 24.35 -17.09 17.68
CA PRO A 530 25.50 -17.39 16.84
C PRO A 530 26.60 -17.98 17.71
N GLN A 531 27.16 -19.12 17.30
CA GLN A 531 28.15 -19.86 18.08
C GLN A 531 29.52 -19.17 18.01
N LEU A 532 29.78 -18.20 18.92
CA LEU A 532 31.04 -17.43 19.02
C LEU A 532 32.10 -18.22 19.77
N TYR A 533 32.37 -19.45 19.32
CA TYR A 533 33.29 -20.37 19.97
C TYR A 533 34.74 -19.99 19.69
N ARG A 534 35.23 -18.96 20.39
CA ARG A 534 36.62 -18.47 20.33
C ARG A 534 37.34 -18.75 21.64
N ARG A 535 38.62 -19.09 21.54
CA ARG A 535 39.44 -19.52 22.69
C ARG A 535 40.20 -18.38 23.35
N ASP A 536 40.21 -17.21 22.71
CA ASP A 536 40.80 -15.96 23.17
C ASP A 536 39.80 -14.80 23.05
N PHE A 537 39.97 -13.81 23.94
CA PHE A 537 39.03 -12.69 24.05
C PHE A 537 39.09 -11.74 22.84
N GLU A 538 40.27 -11.53 22.24
CA GLU A 538 40.40 -10.59 21.12
C GLU A 538 39.64 -11.08 19.88
N SER A 539 39.74 -12.38 19.57
CA SER A 539 38.94 -12.98 18.50
C SER A 539 37.45 -12.95 18.81
N TYR A 540 37.05 -13.15 20.07
CA TYR A 540 35.65 -13.01 20.49
C TYR A 540 35.14 -11.58 20.26
N LYS A 541 35.90 -10.60 20.74
CA LYS A 541 35.64 -9.16 20.58
C LYS A 541 35.45 -8.78 19.12
N GLN A 542 36.35 -9.20 18.24
CA GLN A 542 36.25 -8.91 16.80
C GLN A 542 34.97 -9.49 16.17
N LEU A 543 34.54 -10.67 16.63
CA LEU A 543 33.27 -11.23 16.15
C LEU A 543 32.07 -10.44 16.64
N VAL A 544 32.02 -10.03 17.91
CA VAL A 544 30.95 -9.18 18.44
C VAL A 544 30.91 -7.85 17.69
N ASP A 545 32.07 -7.23 17.45
CA ASP A 545 32.18 -5.98 16.70
C ASP A 545 31.60 -6.11 15.29
N ARG A 546 31.90 -7.21 14.59
CA ARG A 546 31.32 -7.50 13.27
C ARG A 546 29.81 -7.70 13.33
N LEU A 547 29.29 -8.41 14.34
CA LEU A 547 27.84 -8.61 14.47
C LEU A 547 27.11 -7.27 14.65
N VAL A 548 27.61 -6.41 15.53
CA VAL A 548 27.01 -5.12 15.90
C VAL A 548 27.16 -4.08 14.80
N ASN A 549 28.33 -4.00 14.16
CA ASN A 549 28.63 -2.91 13.22
C ASN A 549 28.27 -3.24 11.77
N ASN A 550 28.18 -4.53 11.40
CA ASN A 550 28.12 -4.95 10.00
C ASN A 550 27.00 -5.93 9.66
N GLN A 551 26.42 -6.63 10.65
CA GLN A 551 25.43 -7.67 10.39
C GLN A 551 24.02 -7.30 10.84
N PHE A 552 23.86 -6.79 12.06
CA PHE A 552 22.55 -6.51 12.64
C PHE A 552 22.35 -5.01 12.86
N ASN A 553 21.15 -4.53 12.53
CA ASN A 553 20.75 -3.15 12.82
C ASN A 553 20.18 -3.03 14.26
N ALA A 554 19.92 -1.79 14.69
CA ALA A 554 19.43 -1.50 16.04
C ALA A 554 18.11 -2.21 16.42
N THR A 555 17.26 -2.52 15.44
CA THR A 555 15.99 -3.25 15.65
C THR A 555 16.21 -4.76 15.81
N GLN A 556 17.26 -5.30 15.18
CA GLN A 556 17.58 -6.73 15.17
C GLN A 556 18.52 -7.14 16.30
N LEU A 557 19.42 -6.24 16.72
CA LEU A 557 20.43 -6.52 17.73
C LEU A 557 19.87 -7.08 19.06
N PRO A 558 18.69 -6.64 19.57
CA PRO A 558 18.10 -7.22 20.77
C PRO A 558 17.79 -8.72 20.67
N CYS A 559 17.67 -9.28 19.47
CA CYS A 559 17.45 -10.72 19.27
C CYS A 559 18.74 -11.55 19.38
N VAL A 560 19.91 -10.92 19.41
CA VAL A 560 21.21 -11.61 19.29
C VAL A 560 21.81 -11.86 20.66
N LEU A 561 22.01 -13.13 21.00
CA LEU A 561 22.57 -13.58 22.28
C LEU A 561 23.71 -14.58 22.04
N PRO A 562 24.99 -14.16 22.04
CA PRO A 562 26.11 -15.00 21.67
C PRO A 562 26.19 -16.34 22.43
N GLY A 563 26.43 -17.43 21.69
CA GLY A 563 26.82 -18.71 22.26
C GLY A 563 28.31 -18.69 22.63
N ILE A 564 28.65 -18.98 23.89
CA ILE A 564 30.02 -18.99 24.39
C ILE A 564 30.45 -20.42 24.73
N LEU A 565 31.55 -20.86 24.13
CA LEU A 565 32.14 -22.17 24.42
C LEU A 565 32.94 -22.11 25.72
N ILE A 566 32.48 -22.83 26.75
CA ILE A 566 33.19 -22.89 28.04
C ILE A 566 33.97 -24.20 28.21
N LYS A 567 33.57 -25.27 27.51
CA LYS A 567 34.23 -26.58 27.55
C LYS A 567 34.09 -27.34 26.24
N VAL A 568 35.18 -27.92 25.75
CA VAL A 568 35.16 -29.02 24.76
C VAL A 568 36.42 -29.85 24.89
N SER A 569 36.30 -31.18 24.94
CA SER A 569 37.46 -32.07 25.09
C SER A 569 38.34 -31.63 26.28
N SER A 570 39.62 -31.30 26.07
CA SER A 570 40.54 -30.74 27.08
C SER A 570 40.46 -29.22 27.29
N TYR A 571 39.81 -28.47 26.40
CA TYR A 571 39.70 -27.02 26.51
C TYR A 571 38.74 -26.60 27.64
N ARG A 572 39.17 -25.62 28.44
CA ARG A 572 38.36 -24.91 29.45
C ARG A 572 38.57 -23.41 29.27
N ILE A 573 37.49 -22.63 29.29
CA ILE A 573 37.59 -21.17 29.34
C ILE A 573 38.07 -20.73 30.73
N SER A 574 38.90 -19.70 30.82
CA SER A 574 39.28 -19.13 32.12
C SER A 574 38.17 -18.21 32.67
N PRO A 575 38.05 -18.06 34.00
CA PRO A 575 37.17 -17.07 34.62
C PRO A 575 37.33 -15.65 34.05
N ASP A 576 38.58 -15.18 33.89
CA ASP A 576 38.87 -13.84 33.34
C ASP A 576 38.36 -13.68 31.90
N HIS A 577 38.56 -14.68 31.04
CA HIS A 577 38.06 -14.62 29.67
C HIS A 577 36.54 -14.60 29.63
N LEU A 578 35.85 -15.46 30.40
CA LEU A 578 34.39 -15.47 30.44
C LEU A 578 33.81 -14.13 30.92
N LEU A 579 34.37 -13.56 31.99
CA LEU A 579 33.92 -12.26 32.51
C LEU A 579 34.15 -11.12 31.51
N LYS A 580 35.30 -11.09 30.82
CA LYS A 580 35.57 -10.11 29.75
C LYS A 580 34.57 -10.23 28.60
N ALA A 581 34.25 -11.45 28.17
CA ALA A 581 33.29 -11.69 27.10
C ALA A 581 31.88 -11.17 27.47
N ILE A 582 31.40 -11.50 28.68
CA ILE A 582 30.09 -11.03 29.18
C ILE A 582 30.07 -9.51 29.31
N GLN A 583 31.10 -8.91 29.91
CA GLN A 583 31.19 -7.45 30.03
C GLN A 583 31.16 -6.78 28.66
N TYR A 584 31.92 -7.31 27.70
CA TYR A 584 31.98 -6.75 26.36
C TYR A 584 30.63 -6.83 25.62
N ASN A 585 29.88 -7.92 25.80
CA ASN A 585 28.51 -8.00 25.29
C ASN A 585 27.64 -6.87 25.86
N ARG A 586 27.69 -6.64 27.17
CA ARG A 586 26.92 -5.57 27.82
C ARG A 586 27.33 -4.18 27.33
N ASP A 587 28.64 -3.92 27.15
CA ASP A 587 29.16 -2.66 26.59
C ASP A 587 28.65 -2.39 25.17
N ARG A 588 28.34 -3.47 24.42
CA ARG A 588 27.76 -3.42 23.08
C ARG A 588 26.23 -3.53 23.05
N SER A 589 25.56 -3.34 24.19
CA SER A 589 24.10 -3.43 24.34
C SER A 589 23.51 -4.81 24.00
N ILE A 590 24.32 -5.86 24.08
CA ILE A 590 23.87 -7.26 23.97
C ILE A 590 23.50 -7.75 25.38
N LEU A 591 22.20 -7.98 25.59
CA LEU A 591 21.61 -8.26 26.90
C LEU A 591 21.46 -9.77 27.18
N GLY A 592 22.52 -10.54 26.94
CA GLY A 592 22.58 -11.93 27.36
C GLY A 592 23.56 -12.79 26.57
N GLU A 593 23.67 -14.04 27.01
CA GLU A 593 24.54 -15.07 26.43
C GLU A 593 24.02 -16.46 26.80
N VAL A 594 24.46 -17.46 26.03
CA VAL A 594 24.20 -18.87 26.33
C VAL A 594 25.52 -19.63 26.38
N LEU A 595 25.73 -20.39 27.46
CA LEU A 595 26.98 -21.10 27.69
C LEU A 595 26.88 -22.57 27.25
N PHE A 596 27.83 -22.98 26.40
CA PHE A 596 28.00 -24.38 25.99
C PHE A 596 29.14 -25.01 26.81
N PHE A 597 28.86 -25.83 27.83
CA PHE A 597 27.57 -26.35 28.32
C PHE A 597 27.68 -26.69 29.83
N TYR A 598 26.61 -27.20 30.46
CA TYR A 598 26.51 -27.44 31.92
C TYR A 598 27.78 -28.00 32.59
N GLU A 599 28.41 -29.04 32.03
CA GLU A 599 29.54 -29.70 32.67
C GLU A 599 30.77 -28.77 32.78
N GLY A 600 30.92 -27.79 31.89
CA GLY A 600 31.95 -26.76 32.02
C GLY A 600 31.81 -25.91 33.28
N LEU A 601 30.60 -25.75 33.80
CA LEU A 601 30.33 -25.00 35.03
C LEU A 601 30.71 -25.78 36.29
N ARG A 602 30.83 -27.11 36.20
CA ARG A 602 31.15 -28.01 37.32
C ARG A 602 32.65 -28.25 37.50
N GLU A 603 33.45 -27.86 36.51
CA GLU A 603 34.90 -28.02 36.51
C GLU A 603 35.58 -27.13 37.55
N GLU A 604 36.81 -27.51 37.92
CA GLU A 604 37.67 -26.73 38.83
C GLU A 604 36.97 -26.33 40.13
N ASN A 605 36.16 -27.23 40.70
CA ASN A 605 35.35 -26.99 41.89
C ASN A 605 34.38 -25.80 41.69
N ASP A 606 33.58 -25.88 40.63
CA ASP A 606 32.57 -24.89 40.24
C ASP A 606 33.13 -23.46 40.04
N ALA A 607 34.40 -23.31 39.61
CA ALA A 607 35.09 -22.03 39.53
C ALA A 607 34.34 -20.98 38.68
N LEU A 608 33.86 -21.39 37.49
CA LEU A 608 33.09 -20.51 36.61
C LEU A 608 31.76 -20.08 37.23
N ALA A 609 31.02 -21.02 37.84
CA ALA A 609 29.75 -20.70 38.51
C ALA A 609 29.95 -19.72 39.68
N LYS A 610 31.02 -19.88 40.46
CA LYS A 610 31.36 -18.97 41.57
C LYS A 610 31.66 -17.55 41.09
N VAL A 611 32.43 -17.38 40.02
CA VAL A 611 32.72 -16.03 39.49
C VAL A 611 31.52 -15.40 38.81
N LEU A 612 30.66 -16.18 38.16
CA LEU A 612 29.40 -15.68 37.61
C LEU A 612 28.50 -15.18 38.74
N ARG A 613 28.30 -15.98 39.79
CA ARG A 613 27.42 -15.65 40.91
C ARG A 613 27.93 -14.46 41.73
N SER A 614 29.24 -14.29 41.88
CA SER A 614 29.81 -13.14 42.58
C SER A 614 29.95 -11.88 41.70
N GLY A 615 29.88 -12.03 40.38
CA GLY A 615 29.98 -10.95 39.41
C GLY A 615 28.66 -10.73 38.65
N PRO A 616 28.61 -10.98 37.33
CA PRO A 616 27.49 -10.56 36.47
C PRO A 616 26.13 -11.15 36.87
N TYR A 617 26.10 -12.32 37.54
CA TYR A 617 24.86 -13.01 37.94
C TYR A 617 24.50 -12.81 39.42
N ALA A 618 25.13 -11.84 40.11
CA ALA A 618 24.88 -11.57 41.53
C ALA A 618 23.41 -11.26 41.82
N ARG A 619 22.73 -10.55 40.91
CA ARG A 619 21.28 -10.27 41.00
C ARG A 619 20.51 -11.32 40.20
N SER A 620 19.50 -11.92 40.83
CA SER A 620 18.57 -12.81 40.13
C SER A 620 17.68 -11.99 39.18
N VAL A 621 17.50 -12.49 37.96
CA VAL A 621 16.69 -11.87 36.90
C VAL A 621 15.84 -12.97 36.26
N PRO A 622 14.50 -12.88 36.28
CA PRO A 622 13.66 -13.89 35.64
C PRO A 622 13.77 -13.82 34.11
N PHE A 623 13.63 -14.97 33.44
CA PHE A 623 13.51 -14.98 31.99
C PHE A 623 12.15 -14.43 31.57
N ASN A 624 12.14 -13.45 30.66
CA ASN A 624 10.92 -12.74 30.28
C ASN A 624 10.55 -13.00 28.81
N ALA A 625 9.88 -14.13 28.58
CA ALA A 625 9.43 -14.55 27.24
C ALA A 625 8.51 -13.50 26.60
N SER A 626 7.52 -12.99 27.34
CA SER A 626 6.58 -11.98 26.82
C SER A 626 7.30 -10.71 26.36
N ALA A 627 8.28 -10.20 27.12
CA ALA A 627 9.03 -9.02 26.70
C ALA A 627 9.97 -9.28 25.50
N ILE A 628 10.44 -10.51 25.30
CA ILE A 628 11.15 -10.92 24.09
C ILE A 628 10.17 -10.92 22.90
N LYS A 629 8.98 -11.50 23.05
CA LYS A 629 7.94 -11.54 22.02
C LYS A 629 7.45 -10.14 21.64
N ASP A 630 7.21 -9.27 22.61
CA ASP A 630 6.78 -7.88 22.37
C ASP A 630 7.78 -7.08 21.52
N ARG A 631 9.07 -7.42 21.62
CA ARG A 631 10.15 -6.78 20.87
C ARG A 631 10.42 -7.47 19.53
N SER A 632 10.00 -8.71 19.36
CA SER A 632 10.24 -9.46 18.14
C SER A 632 9.15 -9.19 17.09
N PHE A 633 9.50 -9.46 15.82
CA PHE A 633 8.53 -9.31 14.74
C PHE A 633 7.42 -10.38 14.81
N THR A 634 7.73 -11.54 15.38
CA THR A 634 6.86 -12.71 15.38
C THR A 634 5.50 -12.42 16.01
N TYR A 635 5.49 -11.72 17.13
CA TYR A 635 4.27 -11.34 17.85
C TYR A 635 3.36 -10.42 17.02
N ARG A 636 3.93 -9.56 16.16
CA ARG A 636 3.17 -8.62 15.31
C ARG A 636 2.42 -9.29 14.17
N ARG A 637 2.74 -10.54 13.82
CA ARG A 637 2.11 -11.28 12.72
C ARG A 637 0.69 -11.77 13.02
N VAL A 638 0.23 -11.66 14.27
CA VAL A 638 -1.07 -12.21 14.72
C VAL A 638 -2.27 -11.29 14.36
N GLY A 639 -2.03 -10.09 13.80
CA GLY A 639 -3.04 -9.05 13.64
C GLY A 639 -3.51 -8.77 12.20
N GLY A 640 -4.50 -9.52 11.71
CA GLY A 640 -5.33 -9.16 10.55
C GLY A 640 -5.32 -10.19 9.42
N LYS A 641 -6.49 -10.51 8.87
CA LYS A 641 -6.64 -11.43 7.75
C LYS A 641 -6.81 -10.65 6.46
N TYR A 642 -5.85 -10.79 5.56
CA TYR A 642 -5.95 -10.33 4.18
C TYR A 642 -6.75 -11.32 3.33
N SER A 643 -7.48 -10.82 2.35
CA SER A 643 -8.17 -11.66 1.37
C SER A 643 -8.28 -10.92 0.04
N TYR A 644 -7.99 -11.62 -1.06
CA TYR A 644 -8.32 -11.12 -2.39
C TYR A 644 -9.77 -11.48 -2.74
N ILE A 645 -10.52 -10.50 -3.22
CA ILE A 645 -11.91 -10.65 -3.69
C ILE A 645 -11.98 -10.41 -5.19
N ASN A 646 -12.88 -11.10 -5.88
CA ASN A 646 -13.19 -10.83 -7.28
C ASN A 646 -14.23 -9.71 -7.45
N LEU A 647 -14.54 -9.33 -8.70
CA LEU A 647 -15.52 -8.29 -9.05
C LEU A 647 -16.97 -8.57 -8.56
N SER A 648 -17.27 -9.81 -8.14
CA SER A 648 -18.55 -10.21 -7.52
C SER A 648 -18.50 -10.20 -5.99
N GLY A 649 -17.34 -9.89 -5.40
CA GLY A 649 -17.10 -9.86 -3.96
C GLY A 649 -16.79 -11.21 -3.32
N GLN A 650 -16.57 -12.26 -4.12
CA GLN A 650 -16.19 -13.58 -3.60
C GLN A 650 -14.70 -13.60 -3.26
N SER A 651 -14.36 -14.12 -2.08
CA SER A 651 -12.98 -14.35 -1.66
C SER A 651 -12.34 -15.48 -2.48
N ILE A 652 -11.15 -15.25 -3.04
CA ILE A 652 -10.43 -16.22 -3.86
C ILE A 652 -9.34 -16.95 -3.06
N LYS A 653 -8.50 -16.22 -2.31
CA LYS A 653 -7.39 -16.81 -1.55
C LYS A 653 -6.95 -15.92 -0.41
N GLN A 654 -6.58 -16.53 0.72
CA GLN A 654 -5.92 -15.86 1.84
C GLN A 654 -4.40 -15.99 1.67
N PRO A 655 -3.67 -14.88 1.52
CA PRO A 655 -2.22 -14.91 1.48
C PRO A 655 -1.63 -15.20 2.87
N GLU A 656 -0.56 -15.98 2.92
CA GLU A 656 0.15 -16.38 4.14
C GLU A 656 1.33 -15.43 4.46
N PHE A 657 1.17 -14.14 4.18
CA PHE A 657 2.21 -13.11 4.34
C PHE A 657 1.77 -12.05 5.36
N ASP A 658 2.73 -11.34 5.92
CA ASP A 658 2.47 -10.33 6.97
C ASP A 658 1.80 -9.08 6.42
N TRP A 659 2.02 -8.81 5.13
CA TRP A 659 1.35 -7.77 4.37
C TRP A 659 1.37 -8.13 2.88
N VAL A 660 0.33 -7.75 2.14
CA VAL A 660 0.25 -7.95 0.69
C VAL A 660 -0.30 -6.71 -0.01
N ASP A 661 0.05 -6.51 -1.29
CA ASP A 661 -0.50 -5.45 -2.15
C ASP A 661 -1.51 -6.01 -3.17
N VAL A 662 -2.16 -5.12 -3.92
CA VAL A 662 -2.90 -5.49 -5.14
C VAL A 662 -1.97 -5.97 -6.26
N PHE A 663 -2.52 -6.76 -7.17
CA PHE A 663 -1.81 -7.21 -8.36
C PHE A 663 -1.65 -6.09 -9.38
N LYS A 664 -0.45 -5.95 -9.92
CA LYS A 664 -0.12 -5.09 -11.06
C LYS A 664 0.87 -5.82 -11.95
N GLU A 665 0.55 -5.92 -13.23
CA GLU A 665 1.25 -6.72 -14.23
C GLU A 665 1.47 -8.16 -13.75
N ASP A 666 0.40 -8.81 -13.28
CA ASP A 666 0.38 -10.18 -12.73
C ASP A 666 1.25 -10.41 -11.48
N ARG A 667 1.75 -9.35 -10.82
CA ARG A 667 2.59 -9.43 -9.62
C ARG A 667 2.04 -8.61 -8.48
N ALA A 668 2.13 -9.13 -7.27
CA ALA A 668 1.86 -8.39 -6.04
C ALA A 668 3.10 -8.39 -5.17
N ARG A 669 3.50 -7.22 -4.65
CA ARG A 669 4.53 -7.15 -3.61
C ARG A 669 3.93 -7.62 -2.28
N VAL A 670 4.72 -8.36 -1.53
CA VAL A 670 4.33 -8.94 -0.25
C VAL A 670 5.46 -8.76 0.75
N LYS A 671 5.12 -8.77 2.04
CA LYS A 671 6.08 -8.60 3.12
C LYS A 671 6.15 -9.84 3.99
N ARG A 672 7.37 -10.25 4.32
CA ARG A 672 7.67 -11.30 5.30
C ARG A 672 8.75 -10.75 6.24
N GLY A 673 8.41 -10.55 7.50
CA GLY A 673 9.27 -9.85 8.45
C GLY A 673 9.51 -8.40 8.04
N TYR A 674 10.79 -8.05 7.98
CA TYR A 674 11.27 -6.73 7.61
C TYR A 674 11.49 -6.57 6.10
N LYS A 675 11.41 -7.66 5.32
CA LYS A 675 11.74 -7.66 3.89
C LYS A 675 10.52 -7.82 2.99
N TRP A 676 10.64 -7.24 1.82
CA TRP A 676 9.70 -7.35 0.72
C TRP A 676 10.14 -8.44 -0.27
N GLY A 677 9.14 -9.03 -0.92
CA GLY A 677 9.26 -9.93 -2.06
C GLY A 677 8.03 -9.81 -2.96
N TYR A 678 7.89 -10.68 -3.96
CA TYR A 678 6.75 -10.69 -4.88
C TYR A 678 6.15 -12.08 -5.00
N ILE A 679 4.84 -12.10 -5.27
CA ILE A 679 4.08 -13.29 -5.63
C ILE A 679 3.40 -13.13 -6.98
N ASP A 680 3.08 -14.26 -7.60
CA ASP A 680 2.18 -14.34 -8.74
C ASP A 680 0.71 -14.44 -8.31
N LYS A 681 -0.22 -14.45 -9.29
CA LYS A 681 -1.67 -14.59 -9.06
C LYS A 681 -2.07 -15.93 -8.42
N THR A 682 -1.22 -16.94 -8.49
CA THR A 682 -1.44 -18.21 -7.78
C THR A 682 -1.07 -18.10 -6.30
N GLY A 683 -0.38 -17.02 -5.90
CA GLY A 683 0.16 -16.79 -4.57
C GLY A 683 1.52 -17.45 -4.35
N GLN A 684 2.17 -17.95 -5.40
CA GLN A 684 3.52 -18.51 -5.31
C GLN A 684 4.55 -17.38 -5.30
N GLN A 685 5.59 -17.55 -4.49
CA GLN A 685 6.71 -16.63 -4.40
C GLN A 685 7.49 -16.59 -5.73
N VAL A 686 7.70 -15.39 -6.25
CA VAL A 686 8.42 -15.10 -7.50
C VAL A 686 9.83 -14.58 -7.23
N SER A 687 10.01 -13.80 -6.16
CA SER A 687 11.31 -13.25 -5.78
C SER A 687 11.72 -13.66 -4.37
N ARG A 688 13.02 -13.59 -4.05
CA ARG A 688 13.48 -13.71 -2.67
C ARG A 688 12.96 -12.56 -1.79
N PHE A 689 12.84 -12.80 -0.50
CA PHE A 689 12.51 -11.80 0.52
C PHE A 689 13.78 -11.11 1.03
N ASP A 690 14.40 -10.28 0.20
CA ASP A 690 15.62 -9.56 0.56
C ASP A 690 15.60 -8.05 0.24
N PHE A 691 14.45 -7.54 -0.22
CA PHE A 691 14.28 -6.11 -0.52
C PHE A 691 13.88 -5.32 0.72
N ASP A 692 14.54 -4.19 0.97
CA ASP A 692 14.20 -3.24 2.04
C ASP A 692 12.99 -2.37 1.64
N GLU A 693 12.84 -2.09 0.34
CA GLU A 693 11.64 -1.50 -0.28
C GLU A 693 11.39 -2.15 -1.63
N ALA A 694 10.12 -2.17 -2.05
CA ALA A 694 9.66 -2.73 -3.31
C ALA A 694 8.48 -1.90 -3.83
N GLU A 695 8.41 -1.59 -5.12
CA GLU A 695 7.28 -0.90 -5.76
C GLU A 695 6.40 -1.82 -6.62
N ARG A 696 5.28 -1.30 -7.12
CA ARG A 696 4.48 -2.03 -8.11
C ARG A 696 5.23 -2.13 -9.45
N PHE A 697 4.94 -3.19 -10.19
CA PHE A 697 5.45 -3.35 -11.54
C PHE A 697 4.91 -2.26 -12.48
N SER A 698 5.77 -1.79 -13.37
CA SER A 698 5.47 -0.87 -14.47
C SER A 698 6.36 -1.22 -15.65
N GLU A 699 5.77 -1.48 -16.81
CA GLU A 699 6.45 -1.84 -18.05
C GLU A 699 7.32 -3.11 -17.95
N GLY A 700 6.90 -4.07 -17.12
CA GLY A 700 7.59 -5.35 -16.90
C GLY A 700 8.69 -5.31 -15.83
N PHE A 701 8.91 -4.16 -15.18
CA PHE A 701 9.95 -3.97 -14.17
C PHE A 701 9.40 -3.44 -12.85
N ALA A 702 10.03 -3.79 -11.74
CA ALA A 702 9.73 -3.20 -10.44
C ALA A 702 10.99 -2.62 -9.78
N ARG A 703 10.88 -1.40 -9.28
CA ARG A 703 11.90 -0.74 -8.47
C ARG A 703 12.01 -1.45 -7.12
N VAL A 704 13.23 -1.78 -6.71
CA VAL A 704 13.52 -2.37 -5.39
C VAL A 704 14.71 -1.67 -4.74
N ARG A 705 14.73 -1.60 -3.41
CA ARG A 705 15.87 -1.11 -2.62
C ARG A 705 16.50 -2.26 -1.85
N ILE A 706 17.84 -2.35 -1.89
CA ILE A 706 18.64 -3.25 -1.06
C ILE A 706 19.74 -2.43 -0.41
N GLY A 707 19.83 -2.47 0.92
CA GLY A 707 20.64 -1.51 1.67
C GLY A 707 20.19 -0.09 1.35
N ASN A 708 21.13 0.79 0.97
CA ASN A 708 20.82 2.19 0.66
C ASN A 708 20.71 2.48 -0.84
N LYS A 709 20.64 1.45 -1.69
CA LYS A 709 20.68 1.61 -3.14
C LYS A 709 19.46 1.00 -3.82
N TYR A 710 18.99 1.66 -4.86
CA TYR A 710 17.88 1.24 -5.70
C TYR A 710 18.37 0.53 -6.96
N GLY A 711 17.62 -0.48 -7.38
CA GLY A 711 17.78 -1.24 -8.62
C GLY A 711 16.42 -1.72 -9.11
N TYR A 712 16.42 -2.65 -10.08
CA TYR A 712 15.19 -3.15 -10.70
C TYR A 712 15.23 -4.66 -10.88
N ILE A 713 14.05 -5.27 -10.77
CA ILE A 713 13.82 -6.68 -11.09
C ILE A 713 12.82 -6.80 -12.24
N ASP A 714 12.86 -7.92 -12.95
CA ASP A 714 11.85 -8.30 -13.94
C ASP A 714 10.68 -9.09 -13.30
N GLN A 715 9.67 -9.43 -14.11
CA GLN A 715 8.53 -10.23 -13.68
C GLN A 715 8.88 -11.65 -13.25
N LYS A 716 10.08 -12.16 -13.54
CA LYS A 716 10.56 -13.45 -13.04
C LYS A 716 11.23 -13.32 -11.66
N GLY A 717 11.33 -12.10 -11.14
CA GLY A 717 12.01 -11.80 -9.87
C GLY A 717 13.53 -11.71 -10.02
N GLU A 718 14.06 -11.75 -11.25
CA GLU A 718 15.49 -11.67 -11.52
C GLU A 718 15.96 -10.21 -11.52
N ARG A 719 17.13 -9.95 -10.94
CA ARG A 719 17.72 -8.60 -10.89
C ARG A 719 18.32 -8.25 -12.25
N VAL A 720 17.59 -7.45 -13.03
CA VAL A 720 18.04 -6.96 -14.34
C VAL A 720 18.92 -5.71 -14.24
N ILE A 721 18.70 -4.88 -13.22
CA ILE A 721 19.55 -3.72 -12.92
C ILE A 721 19.94 -3.80 -11.45
N PRO A 722 21.23 -4.05 -11.13
CA PRO A 722 21.65 -4.22 -9.75
C PRO A 722 21.45 -2.94 -8.93
N PRO A 723 21.27 -3.03 -7.60
CA PRO A 723 21.18 -1.87 -6.72
C PRO A 723 22.43 -0.99 -6.84
N GLN A 724 22.28 0.21 -7.39
CA GLN A 724 23.40 1.14 -7.61
C GLN A 724 23.01 2.63 -7.51
N PHE A 725 21.71 2.96 -7.60
CA PHE A 725 21.23 4.34 -7.59
C PHE A 725 20.88 4.81 -6.19
N ASP A 726 21.06 6.10 -5.89
CA ASP A 726 20.68 6.70 -4.60
C ASP A 726 19.16 6.89 -4.47
N ASN A 727 18.49 7.06 -5.61
CA ASN A 727 17.03 7.05 -5.74
C ASN A 727 16.66 6.67 -7.19
N ALA A 728 15.43 6.26 -7.42
CA ALA A 728 14.94 5.77 -8.71
C ALA A 728 13.42 5.91 -8.76
N ASP A 729 12.81 6.09 -9.94
CA ASP A 729 11.35 6.01 -10.16
C ASP A 729 10.99 4.82 -11.08
N SER A 730 9.71 4.48 -11.19
CA SER A 730 9.27 3.40 -12.09
C SER A 730 9.45 3.77 -13.57
N PHE A 731 9.66 2.75 -14.41
CA PHE A 731 9.74 2.92 -15.86
C PHE A 731 8.42 3.43 -16.43
N HIS A 732 8.52 4.48 -17.26
CA HIS A 732 7.44 5.04 -18.06
C HIS A 732 7.98 5.44 -19.44
N GLU A 733 7.30 4.98 -20.47
CA GLU A 733 7.66 5.06 -21.87
C GLU A 733 9.10 4.63 -22.20
N GLY A 734 9.59 3.58 -21.52
CA GLY A 734 10.91 2.97 -21.71
C GLY A 734 12.06 3.62 -20.95
N LEU A 735 11.81 4.69 -20.17
CA LEU A 735 12.82 5.37 -19.36
C LEU A 735 12.40 5.47 -17.89
N ALA A 736 13.36 5.47 -16.98
CA ALA A 736 13.15 5.71 -15.56
C ALA A 736 14.08 6.83 -15.06
N ALA A 737 13.54 7.74 -14.24
CA ALA A 737 14.34 8.76 -13.58
C ALA A 737 15.17 8.11 -12.46
N VAL A 738 16.46 8.43 -12.38
CA VAL A 738 17.36 7.91 -11.34
C VAL A 738 18.26 9.00 -10.80
N LYS A 739 18.63 8.85 -9.53
CA LYS A 739 19.53 9.75 -8.82
C LYS A 739 20.88 9.07 -8.62
N ILE A 740 21.95 9.73 -9.09
CA ILE A 740 23.34 9.29 -8.92
C ILE A 740 24.08 10.44 -8.25
N GLY A 741 24.37 10.30 -6.96
CA GLY A 741 24.75 11.41 -6.09
C GLY A 741 23.56 12.33 -5.81
N ASN A 742 23.74 13.63 -6.04
CA ASN A 742 22.68 14.62 -5.86
C ASN A 742 21.77 14.86 -7.07
N PRO A 743 22.24 14.88 -8.34
CA PRO A 743 21.37 15.20 -9.46
C PRO A 743 20.60 13.98 -9.99
N TRP A 744 19.46 14.27 -10.64
CA TRP A 744 18.64 13.31 -11.38
C TRP A 744 19.02 13.24 -12.86
N GLY A 745 18.97 12.03 -13.40
CA GLY A 745 19.09 11.70 -14.83
C GLY A 745 18.11 10.60 -15.21
N TYR A 746 18.30 9.95 -16.37
CA TYR A 746 17.41 8.89 -16.83
C TYR A 746 18.17 7.69 -17.39
N ILE A 747 17.64 6.50 -17.12
CA ILE A 747 18.15 5.23 -17.65
C ILE A 747 17.10 4.56 -18.53
N ASN A 748 17.56 3.70 -19.45
CA ASN A 748 16.70 2.75 -20.14
C ASN A 748 16.53 1.44 -19.36
N GLN A 749 15.73 0.52 -19.91
CA GLN A 749 15.42 -0.78 -19.30
C GLN A 749 16.63 -1.74 -19.17
N SER A 750 17.76 -1.44 -19.84
CA SER A 750 19.03 -2.18 -19.62
C SER A 750 19.92 -1.55 -18.56
N GLY A 751 19.48 -0.45 -17.93
CA GLY A 751 20.24 0.29 -16.92
C GLY A 751 21.27 1.26 -17.49
N GLN A 752 21.31 1.47 -18.81
CA GLN A 752 22.20 2.44 -19.43
C GLN A 752 21.67 3.86 -19.22
N VAL A 753 22.53 4.76 -18.79
CA VAL A 753 22.21 6.19 -18.64
C VAL A 753 22.01 6.81 -20.02
N ILE A 754 20.79 7.22 -20.32
CA ILE A 754 20.41 7.90 -21.57
C ILE A 754 20.52 9.41 -21.43
N ILE A 755 20.16 9.94 -20.26
CA ILE A 755 20.27 11.36 -19.95
C ILE A 755 21.12 11.47 -18.69
N LEU A 756 22.27 12.12 -18.81
CA LEU A 756 23.22 12.26 -17.70
C LEU A 756 22.57 12.98 -16.51
N PRO A 757 22.88 12.55 -15.27
CA PRO A 757 22.39 13.22 -14.07
C PRO A 757 22.81 14.69 -14.04
N GLN A 758 21.82 15.59 -14.12
CA GLN A 758 22.06 17.05 -14.12
C GLN A 758 20.90 17.88 -13.55
N PHE A 759 19.75 17.26 -13.21
CA PHE A 759 18.55 17.98 -12.77
C PHE A 759 18.39 17.96 -11.24
N ASP A 760 17.80 19.02 -10.68
CA ASP A 760 17.45 19.06 -9.25
C ASP A 760 16.28 18.11 -8.94
N LYS A 761 15.35 17.96 -9.90
CA LYS A 761 14.25 17.00 -9.89
C LYS A 761 13.92 16.56 -11.32
N ALA A 762 13.46 15.33 -11.47
CA ALA A 762 12.97 14.75 -12.71
C ALA A 762 11.67 13.98 -12.44
N GLU A 763 10.68 14.11 -13.32
CA GLU A 763 9.42 13.36 -13.28
C GLU A 763 9.42 12.27 -14.36
N SER A 764 8.48 11.32 -14.30
CA SER A 764 8.33 10.30 -15.34
C SER A 764 7.94 10.89 -16.71
N PHE A 765 8.37 10.24 -17.79
CA PHE A 765 7.95 10.60 -19.14
C PHE A 765 6.46 10.32 -19.37
N SER A 766 5.78 11.23 -20.06
CA SER A 766 4.38 11.10 -20.50
C SER A 766 4.20 11.89 -21.79
N GLU A 767 3.65 11.26 -22.82
CA GLU A 767 3.48 11.80 -24.17
C GLU A 767 4.80 12.28 -24.79
N GLY A 768 5.89 11.56 -24.51
CA GLY A 768 7.23 11.85 -25.04
C GLY A 768 7.99 12.98 -24.33
N LEU A 769 7.40 13.63 -23.32
CA LEU A 769 8.01 14.71 -22.55
C LEU A 769 8.07 14.38 -21.05
N ALA A 770 9.08 14.87 -20.36
CA ALA A 770 9.19 14.78 -18.91
C ALA A 770 9.43 16.17 -18.31
N ALA A 771 8.74 16.46 -17.21
CA ALA A 771 8.99 17.67 -16.43
C ALA A 771 10.30 17.51 -15.66
N ILE A 772 11.14 18.54 -15.70
CA ILE A 772 12.38 18.62 -14.93
C ILE A 772 12.44 19.94 -14.18
N LYS A 773 13.17 19.95 -13.07
CA LYS A 773 13.44 21.15 -12.28
C LYS A 773 14.94 21.45 -12.29
N LEU A 774 15.28 22.70 -12.57
CA LEU A 774 16.64 23.23 -12.47
C LEU A 774 16.57 24.71 -12.07
N PHE A 775 17.41 25.14 -11.13
CA PHE A 775 17.45 26.53 -10.64
C PHE A 775 16.09 27.06 -10.14
N ASP A 776 15.38 26.22 -9.38
CA ASP A 776 14.04 26.52 -8.89
C ASP A 776 12.94 26.76 -9.94
N LYS A 777 13.20 26.42 -11.20
CA LYS A 777 12.22 26.52 -12.29
C LYS A 777 12.00 25.18 -12.96
N HIS A 778 10.78 25.00 -13.46
CA HIS A 778 10.31 23.83 -14.18
C HIS A 778 10.33 24.08 -15.69
N GLY A 779 10.72 23.05 -16.45
CA GLY A 779 10.66 22.98 -17.91
C GLY A 779 10.46 21.54 -18.36
N TYR A 780 10.58 21.28 -19.66
CA TYR A 780 10.36 19.94 -20.21
C TYR A 780 11.44 19.52 -21.19
N ILE A 781 11.80 18.24 -21.11
CA ILE A 781 12.77 17.58 -21.99
C ILE A 781 12.11 16.44 -22.76
N ASN A 782 12.66 16.11 -23.92
CA ASN A 782 12.32 14.88 -24.64
C ASN A 782 13.18 13.69 -24.17
N LYS A 783 12.95 12.51 -24.76
CA LYS A 783 13.68 11.27 -24.43
C LYS A 783 15.18 11.27 -24.75
N THR A 784 15.68 12.25 -25.52
CA THR A 784 17.12 12.44 -25.76
C THR A 784 17.76 13.42 -24.78
N GLY A 785 16.98 14.00 -23.86
CA GLY A 785 17.42 15.01 -22.89
C GLY A 785 17.47 16.42 -23.45
N GLN A 786 17.00 16.65 -24.68
CA GLN A 786 16.89 17.99 -25.24
C GLN A 786 15.73 18.73 -24.58
N GLN A 787 16.01 19.94 -24.10
CA GLN A 787 14.99 20.84 -23.57
C GLN A 787 14.07 21.32 -24.70
N ILE A 788 12.80 20.93 -24.65
CA ILE A 788 11.76 21.34 -25.60
C ILE A 788 11.04 22.60 -25.09
N ILE A 789 10.82 22.69 -23.78
CA ILE A 789 10.12 23.80 -23.15
C ILE A 789 11.02 24.40 -22.07
N SER A 790 11.24 25.71 -22.16
CA SER A 790 12.18 26.44 -21.30
C SER A 790 11.78 26.46 -19.83
N LEU A 791 12.79 26.57 -18.96
CA LEU A 791 12.70 26.62 -17.49
C LEU A 791 12.05 27.92 -16.99
N ASN A 792 10.74 28.08 -17.20
CA ASN A 792 10.03 29.33 -16.92
C ASN A 792 8.92 29.20 -15.88
N PHE A 793 8.58 27.99 -15.45
CA PHE A 793 7.43 27.73 -14.57
C PHE A 793 7.86 27.52 -13.13
N ASP A 794 7.02 27.91 -12.17
CA ASP A 794 7.26 27.66 -10.75
C ASP A 794 6.92 26.20 -10.37
N GLU A 795 5.88 25.66 -10.99
CA GLU A 795 5.46 24.25 -10.87
C GLU A 795 4.89 23.78 -12.21
N SER A 796 4.93 22.46 -12.44
CA SER A 796 4.41 21.84 -13.64
C SER A 796 3.88 20.42 -13.37
N GLY A 797 2.89 19.98 -14.14
CA GLY A 797 2.40 18.60 -14.16
C GLY A 797 2.81 17.86 -15.44
N SER A 798 2.54 16.55 -15.49
CA SER A 798 2.77 15.73 -16.67
C SER A 798 1.83 16.11 -17.82
N PHE A 799 2.30 15.90 -19.06
CA PHE A 799 1.44 15.97 -20.24
C PHE A 799 0.40 14.85 -20.20
N SER A 800 -0.85 15.21 -20.49
CA SER A 800 -1.93 14.26 -20.69
C SER A 800 -2.95 14.86 -21.64
N GLU A 801 -3.32 14.07 -22.65
CA GLU A 801 -4.20 14.45 -23.74
C GLU A 801 -3.74 15.71 -24.49
N GLY A 802 -2.42 15.86 -24.66
CA GLY A 802 -1.77 16.94 -25.41
C GLY A 802 -1.55 18.24 -24.65
N LEU A 803 -1.99 18.34 -23.38
CA LEU A 803 -1.84 19.53 -22.54
C LEU A 803 -1.19 19.20 -21.20
N ALA A 804 -0.46 20.15 -20.62
CA ALA A 804 0.10 20.06 -19.28
C ALA A 804 -0.26 21.28 -18.43
N PRO A 805 -0.68 21.10 -17.15
CA PRO A 805 -0.89 22.21 -16.24
C PRO A 805 0.45 22.80 -15.80
N VAL A 806 0.57 24.12 -15.84
CA VAL A 806 1.76 24.85 -15.40
C VAL A 806 1.37 26.05 -14.54
N LYS A 807 2.25 26.41 -13.62
CA LYS A 807 2.06 27.51 -12.68
C LYS A 807 3.12 28.59 -12.88
N ILE A 808 2.68 29.85 -12.91
CA ILE A 808 3.54 31.03 -12.82
C ILE A 808 2.96 31.97 -11.76
N GLY A 809 3.78 32.34 -10.78
CA GLY A 809 3.35 33.02 -9.58
C GLY A 809 2.34 32.18 -8.79
N SER A 810 1.13 32.70 -8.63
CA SER A 810 0.06 32.05 -7.87
C SER A 810 -1.01 31.38 -8.74
N LYS A 811 -0.89 31.45 -10.06
CA LYS A 811 -1.96 31.03 -10.99
C LYS A 811 -1.51 29.90 -11.91
N TRP A 812 -2.45 28.99 -12.15
CA TRP A 812 -2.32 27.86 -13.06
C TRP A 812 -2.99 28.14 -14.40
N GLY A 813 -2.43 27.55 -15.45
CA GLY A 813 -2.93 27.52 -16.82
C GLY A 813 -2.44 26.25 -17.52
N TYR A 814 -2.58 26.16 -18.84
CA TYR A 814 -2.20 24.96 -19.60
C TYR A 814 -1.39 25.30 -20.84
N ILE A 815 -0.36 24.51 -21.08
CA ILE A 815 0.49 24.59 -22.27
C ILE A 815 0.34 23.35 -23.15
N ASN A 816 0.60 23.50 -24.45
CA ASN A 816 0.76 22.38 -25.36
C ASN A 816 2.22 21.86 -25.39
N SER A 817 2.47 20.81 -26.16
CA SER A 817 3.79 20.16 -26.28
C SER A 817 4.90 21.04 -26.87
N THR A 818 4.57 22.21 -27.43
CA THR A 818 5.55 23.21 -27.90
C THR A 818 5.82 24.30 -26.87
N GLY A 819 5.14 24.27 -25.72
CA GLY A 819 5.27 25.25 -24.64
C GLY A 819 4.39 26.49 -24.81
N GLN A 820 3.49 26.52 -25.80
CA GLN A 820 2.55 27.62 -25.99
C GLN A 820 1.41 27.52 -24.97
N LEU A 821 1.09 28.65 -24.33
CA LEU A 821 -0.04 28.77 -23.42
C LEU A 821 -1.36 28.68 -24.20
N VAL A 822 -2.08 27.58 -24.04
CA VAL A 822 -3.39 27.33 -24.67
C VAL A 822 -4.52 27.85 -23.79
N ILE A 823 -4.40 27.67 -22.47
CA ILE A 823 -5.36 28.18 -21.50
C ILE A 823 -4.62 29.11 -20.55
N ALA A 824 -5.10 30.35 -20.47
CA ALA A 824 -4.46 31.43 -19.71
C ALA A 824 -4.29 31.10 -18.22
N LEU A 825 -3.27 31.70 -17.60
CA LEU A 825 -2.98 31.58 -16.17
C LEU A 825 -4.05 32.31 -15.35
N GLN A 826 -5.05 31.58 -14.86
CA GLN A 826 -6.19 32.17 -14.15
C GLN A 826 -6.71 31.33 -12.98
N PHE A 827 -6.33 30.06 -12.89
CA PHE A 827 -6.85 29.12 -11.89
C PHE A 827 -6.00 29.10 -10.62
N ASP A 828 -6.64 28.84 -9.47
CA ASP A 828 -5.95 28.68 -8.18
C ASP A 828 -5.24 27.33 -8.06
N ALA A 829 -5.77 26.30 -8.75
CA ALA A 829 -5.18 24.98 -8.90
C ALA A 829 -5.67 24.34 -10.20
N ALA A 830 -4.90 23.40 -10.75
CA ALA A 830 -5.20 22.69 -11.98
C ALA A 830 -4.68 21.25 -11.92
N LYS A 831 -5.44 20.29 -12.44
CA LYS A 831 -5.02 18.89 -12.62
C LYS A 831 -4.83 18.58 -14.11
N PRO A 832 -4.05 17.55 -14.49
CA PRO A 832 -3.96 17.10 -15.87
C PRO A 832 -5.33 16.73 -16.46
N PHE A 833 -5.46 16.84 -17.78
CA PHE A 833 -6.65 16.39 -18.50
C PHE A 833 -6.81 14.88 -18.39
N LYS A 834 -8.05 14.42 -18.27
CA LYS A 834 -8.41 13.00 -18.34
C LYS A 834 -9.87 12.87 -18.76
N GLU A 835 -10.11 12.06 -19.79
CA GLU A 835 -11.40 11.94 -20.47
C GLU A 835 -11.92 13.30 -20.98
N GLU A 836 -11.07 14.04 -21.70
CA GLU A 836 -11.37 15.34 -22.32
C GLU A 836 -11.63 16.51 -21.36
N LEU A 837 -11.56 16.27 -20.04
CA LEU A 837 -11.83 17.27 -19.00
C LEU A 837 -10.66 17.40 -18.02
N ALA A 838 -10.44 18.62 -17.53
CA ALA A 838 -9.48 18.87 -16.47
C ALA A 838 -10.15 19.54 -15.27
N ALA A 839 -9.82 19.06 -14.07
CA ALA A 839 -10.27 19.68 -12.83
C ALA A 839 -9.48 20.97 -12.55
N ILE A 840 -10.19 22.07 -12.33
CA ILE A 840 -9.60 23.36 -11.97
C ILE A 840 -10.26 23.93 -10.73
N LYS A 841 -9.53 24.80 -10.03
CA LYS A 841 -10.02 25.50 -8.84
C LYS A 841 -10.11 27.00 -9.10
N LEU A 842 -11.26 27.58 -8.79
CA LEU A 842 -11.52 29.02 -8.84
C LEU A 842 -12.29 29.44 -7.60
N ASN A 843 -11.83 30.50 -6.92
CA ASN A 843 -12.50 31.05 -5.73
C ASN A 843 -12.73 29.97 -4.66
N ASN A 844 -11.71 29.14 -4.44
CA ASN A 844 -11.73 28.00 -3.52
C ASN A 844 -12.69 26.84 -3.85
N LYS A 845 -13.35 26.84 -5.01
CA LYS A 845 -14.22 25.75 -5.45
C LYS A 845 -13.66 25.06 -6.69
N TRP A 846 -13.90 23.76 -6.80
CA TRP A 846 -13.47 22.95 -7.93
C TRP A 846 -14.58 22.77 -8.95
N GLY A 847 -14.20 22.79 -10.22
CA GLY A 847 -15.04 22.50 -11.39
C GLY A 847 -14.21 21.88 -12.50
N TYR A 848 -14.76 21.76 -13.70
CA TYR A 848 -14.09 21.15 -14.84
C TYR A 848 -14.18 21.99 -16.10
N ILE A 849 -13.08 22.01 -16.85
CA ILE A 849 -12.94 22.68 -18.15
C ILE A 849 -12.64 21.67 -19.26
N ASP A 850 -12.97 22.04 -20.49
CA ASP A 850 -12.50 21.36 -21.70
C ASP A 850 -11.12 21.86 -22.16
N LYS A 851 -10.62 21.28 -23.27
CA LYS A 851 -9.29 21.57 -23.84
C LYS A 851 -9.11 22.99 -24.41
N ILE A 852 -10.19 23.76 -24.56
CA ILE A 852 -10.12 25.18 -24.94
C ILE A 852 -10.32 26.12 -23.75
N GLY A 853 -10.45 25.57 -22.54
CA GLY A 853 -10.60 26.32 -21.30
C GLY A 853 -12.03 26.75 -20.99
N GLN A 854 -13.03 26.22 -21.70
CA GLN A 854 -14.42 26.50 -21.42
C GLN A 854 -14.88 25.70 -20.20
N LEU A 855 -15.57 26.36 -19.26
CA LEU A 855 -16.19 25.72 -18.11
C LEU A 855 -17.32 24.78 -18.54
N ILE A 856 -17.09 23.48 -18.41
CA ILE A 856 -18.07 22.42 -18.69
C ILE A 856 -18.89 22.11 -17.44
N ILE A 857 -18.23 22.09 -16.29
CA ILE A 857 -18.84 21.91 -14.98
C ILE A 857 -18.39 23.09 -14.10
N PRO A 858 -19.30 24.01 -13.72
CA PRO A 858 -18.94 25.19 -12.95
C PRO A 858 -18.25 24.84 -11.61
N PRO A 859 -17.38 25.72 -11.08
CA PRO A 859 -16.74 25.47 -9.80
C PRO A 859 -17.73 25.57 -8.64
N GLU A 860 -18.05 24.44 -8.02
CA GLU A 860 -18.99 24.36 -6.89
C GLU A 860 -18.59 23.33 -5.81
N PHE A 861 -17.68 22.41 -6.13
CA PHE A 861 -17.25 21.33 -5.23
C PHE A 861 -16.16 21.78 -4.27
N ASP A 862 -16.16 21.21 -3.07
CA ASP A 862 -15.12 21.44 -2.07
C ASP A 862 -13.80 20.76 -2.46
N ASP A 863 -13.90 19.58 -3.10
CA ASP A 863 -12.78 18.80 -3.64
C ASP A 863 -13.25 17.88 -4.76
N VAL A 864 -12.33 17.46 -5.65
CA VAL A 864 -12.64 16.60 -6.80
C VAL A 864 -11.47 15.69 -7.20
N GLN A 865 -11.74 14.58 -7.89
CA GLN A 865 -10.74 13.77 -8.60
C GLN A 865 -10.88 13.92 -10.13
N SER A 866 -9.86 13.52 -10.90
CA SER A 866 -9.98 13.46 -12.36
C SER A 866 -11.00 12.39 -12.78
N PHE A 867 -11.63 12.54 -13.96
CA PHE A 867 -12.56 11.54 -14.48
C PHE A 867 -11.87 10.19 -14.71
N CYS A 868 -12.59 9.10 -14.43
CA CYS A 868 -12.16 7.74 -14.65
C CYS A 868 -13.38 6.86 -14.91
N GLU A 869 -13.37 6.17 -16.05
CA GLU A 869 -14.45 5.37 -16.58
C GLU A 869 -15.80 6.12 -16.69
N GLY A 870 -15.74 7.39 -17.09
CA GLY A 870 -16.91 8.26 -17.28
C GLY A 870 -17.46 8.89 -16.00
N LEU A 871 -16.83 8.68 -14.83
CA LEU A 871 -17.26 9.24 -13.54
C LEU A 871 -16.10 9.97 -12.83
N ALA A 872 -16.40 10.97 -12.02
CA ALA A 872 -15.43 11.61 -11.14
C ALA A 872 -15.94 11.70 -9.71
N VAL A 873 -15.04 11.51 -8.74
CA VAL A 873 -15.36 11.69 -7.33
C VAL A 873 -15.40 13.18 -7.00
N VAL A 874 -16.43 13.62 -6.28
CA VAL A 874 -16.58 15.01 -5.84
C VAL A 874 -16.98 15.08 -4.37
N LYS A 875 -16.57 16.14 -3.69
CA LYS A 875 -16.90 16.42 -2.30
C LYS A 875 -17.82 17.64 -2.17
N MET A 876 -18.91 17.49 -1.43
CA MET A 876 -19.83 18.56 -1.08
C MET A 876 -20.29 18.41 0.36
N SER A 877 -20.27 19.50 1.14
CA SER A 877 -20.80 19.50 2.52
C SER A 877 -20.19 18.38 3.37
N ASN A 878 -18.87 18.18 3.24
CA ASN A 878 -18.07 17.14 3.89
C ASN A 878 -18.26 15.68 3.45
N ASN A 879 -19.19 15.38 2.54
CA ASN A 879 -19.39 14.02 2.02
C ASN A 879 -18.93 13.90 0.57
N TRP A 880 -18.54 12.69 0.18
CA TRP A 880 -18.14 12.35 -1.18
C TRP A 880 -19.27 11.66 -1.94
N GLY A 881 -19.36 11.96 -3.23
CA GLY A 881 -20.27 11.37 -4.21
C GLY A 881 -19.61 11.32 -5.59
N TYR A 882 -20.42 11.07 -6.61
CA TYR A 882 -19.92 10.88 -7.97
C TYR A 882 -20.71 11.68 -8.99
N ILE A 883 -19.99 12.26 -9.94
CA ILE A 883 -20.56 12.94 -11.10
C ILE A 883 -20.22 12.21 -12.40
N ARG A 884 -21.08 12.36 -13.42
CA ARG A 884 -20.80 11.84 -14.76
C ARG A 884 -20.02 12.82 -15.62
N ASN A 885 -19.18 12.27 -16.48
CA ASN A 885 -18.65 12.98 -17.61
C ASN A 885 -19.81 13.18 -18.59
N ILE A 886 -20.08 14.43 -18.94
CA ILE A 886 -21.18 14.81 -19.84
C ILE A 886 -20.74 14.92 -21.31
N LEU A 887 -19.46 14.69 -21.58
CA LEU A 887 -18.89 14.62 -22.94
C LEU A 887 -18.75 13.17 -23.44
N VAL A 888 -18.80 12.20 -22.53
CA VAL A 888 -18.65 10.77 -22.84
C VAL A 888 -20.01 10.11 -22.56
N ASN A 889 -20.56 9.42 -23.57
CA ASN A 889 -21.89 8.80 -23.50
C ASN A 889 -21.96 7.65 -22.51
#